data_AF-A0A536X1M1-F1
#
_entry.id   AF-A0A536X1M1-F1
#
_cell.length_a   1.000
_cell.length_b   1.000
_cell.length_c   1.000
_cell.angle_alpha   90.00
_cell.angle_beta   90.00
_cell.angle_gamma   90.00
#
_symmetry.space_group_name_H-M   'P 1'
#
loop_
_entity.id
_entity.type
_entity.pdbx_description
1 polymer ?
#
loop_
_entity_poly.entity_id
_entity_poly.type
_entity_poly.pdbx_seq_one_letter_code
_entity_poly.pdbx_strand_id
1 'polypeptide(L)'
;MSHSDSRAKASSAGGEDTPATAKDGKDQGGGVSNQAHNQAAFADQQAGANGAKGGVAGKTDGKTAAEGQGGAVQVAGALGVTVAVSNTQATIPDGRTIVAGNGTGVTDGAVSLRAENNTDGSTTADASTVVINVQKFDPDDAKNTINETTDTITLASNHGFHTGDAVLYKGKSGSGDDGIGLTDASTYYSRVDGDKVSLYDTKEHALDTSKTDGRLDLQEAKAPEGVYSLRGGKGGGTGVGIAVAVNVGHVTNEASVGSGAKVTADGLKVEALTPDVSGDATHSFGATAIAGASGGNTGVAGALAVNVGISNARASIADTATLTVTDKGDVALSAENFVANAATTKATQGDASKFGMGASLVLNIGETDTNALIGDAQISDAHDIKLSASSSNAMTTHADGGASGATAATPVIAITVSNNDSNAKIAAATSGELKLTGALEASAAHKGSVETVASGDTKSGDTGLGISLALTIGSDSVIATTERNITAGGAVTFAAGTTSSNKAEAKASVAGSDENKATAADGKDQGGGLNNQVHNQQQYADKRAGAAGASAGTTGSTDGKAAADTQSGTVEVAGAAAVSVATATAKATIPDGLTIVAGNGTGVTTGALNVKAENNTDSTAIADGSATREGGVKGVSSSTAGVPGGDVNVTKLLGQQSETTIAVNPANHQNIIVAPNNIPGIFDATSQDSVWVSTDGGTTWTEKLIPLPTGGAASHGDPSLVFSRDGSRVVYVHMVDKTVPTPPHGNGTMGAHGIGVAVSLDGGNTWLPANTAVIGSLDADEDGDSINDDNDKEFIAVGPDVFDTTKDRFAVTFQRSGVIYASTSPDGLTWCAPVIVGGVDGHRDNGDLRAPSGHSIDAIPRFGPNGELYVVWEEWGTAGVSHVMFDVSYDGGKTWGGGLDQKVFFDTDKSNLDSGDKLVLDQTISMLKADPTLIVTVAGHTDTKASDAYNDGLSERRAASVSQYLVTHDIDPGRIVQVGFGENRLAVPTADEVDEVGNRRVEISLDRLIYTGNVNVFNDPASGGRYDIPAQPVRGVWMGLSMDVDHSGGVNNGRIYVSLTDQADRDGDDDSKNPTDHNNTDIFVLASDDDGRRWNALGDDPVRVNDDEGDASQFHAWLGVDQKSGDVAVSWYDARNDQDETPNDEVQYFAALSTDGGKHWSNNVQVSDGMSDTSKLGVGVDYGDYSGLAFVDGTIDMTWTDNSNSTGDNPDHVHSLTDVYFDHIKLADGDHSIARGSSTGIGIAVAVNVADVTADASIGKATISADGVIVQAL
;
A
#
# COMPACT_ATOMS: atom_id res chain seq x y z
N MET A 1 -47.36 -39.38 10.76
CA MET A 1 -48.82 -39.25 10.57
C MET A 1 -49.28 -37.95 11.23
N SER A 2 -50.45 -37.42 10.90
CA SER A 2 -50.90 -36.10 11.36
C SER A 2 -51.23 -36.04 12.85
N HIS A 3 -50.88 -34.92 13.48
CA HIS A 3 -51.79 -34.15 14.33
C HIS A 3 -51.42 -32.66 14.28
N SER A 4 -52.43 -31.80 14.43
CA SER A 4 -52.31 -30.34 14.36
C SER A 4 -52.40 -29.69 15.74
N ASP A 5 -51.55 -28.70 15.96
CA ASP A 5 -51.77 -27.49 16.77
C ASP A 5 -52.47 -27.61 18.14
N SER A 6 -51.74 -27.30 19.22
CA SER A 6 -52.29 -26.49 20.31
C SER A 6 -51.20 -25.90 21.22
N ARG A 7 -51.24 -24.59 21.44
CA ARG A 7 -50.34 -23.87 22.37
C ARG A 7 -50.70 -24.11 23.85
N ALA A 8 -49.72 -24.50 24.66
CA ALA A 8 -49.67 -24.23 26.10
C ALA A 8 -48.25 -23.76 26.45
N LYS A 9 -48.01 -22.54 26.94
CA LYS A 9 -48.28 -21.99 28.29
C LYS A 9 -47.58 -22.71 29.46
N ALA A 10 -46.33 -22.27 29.67
CA ALA A 10 -45.74 -21.90 30.96
C ALA A 10 -45.35 -22.99 31.99
N SER A 11 -44.38 -22.59 32.84
CA SER A 11 -43.94 -23.21 34.11
C SER A 11 -43.15 -24.53 34.03
N SER A 12 -42.25 -24.89 34.96
CA SER A 12 -41.41 -24.12 35.92
C SER A 12 -40.56 -25.08 36.78
N ALA A 13 -39.44 -24.61 37.34
CA ALA A 13 -38.67 -25.26 38.43
C ALA A 13 -38.00 -26.62 38.06
N GLY A 14 -37.10 -27.20 38.88
CA GLY A 14 -36.44 -26.75 40.14
C GLY A 14 -34.94 -27.13 40.09
N GLY A 15 -34.08 -26.89 41.09
CA GLY A 15 -34.19 -26.94 42.55
C GLY A 15 -32.93 -27.69 43.10
N GLU A 16 -32.61 -27.85 44.40
CA GLU A 16 -33.01 -27.31 45.73
C GLU A 16 -31.79 -27.49 46.67
N ASP A 17 -31.56 -26.85 47.83
CA ASP A 17 -32.27 -25.77 48.54
C ASP A 17 -31.32 -24.53 48.70
N THR A 18 -30.70 -24.06 49.80
CA THR A 18 -30.78 -24.31 51.26
C THR A 18 -30.64 -22.95 52.01
N PRO A 19 -31.49 -22.58 53.00
CA PRO A 19 -31.76 -21.15 53.26
C PRO A 19 -31.31 -20.58 54.62
N ALA A 20 -31.28 -19.24 54.73
CA ALA A 20 -31.48 -18.52 56.00
C ALA A 20 -31.98 -17.06 55.82
N THR A 21 -33.22 -16.79 56.24
CA THR A 21 -33.79 -15.55 56.86
C THR A 21 -33.21 -14.14 56.54
N ALA A 22 -33.97 -13.07 56.31
CA ALA A 22 -35.28 -12.72 56.91
C ALA A 22 -36.16 -11.77 56.04
N LYS A 23 -37.30 -11.30 56.59
CA LYS A 23 -38.43 -10.63 55.89
C LYS A 23 -38.35 -9.09 55.85
N ASP A 24 -38.75 -8.50 54.71
CA ASP A 24 -39.88 -7.54 54.55
C ASP A 24 -40.13 -7.40 53.04
N GLY A 25 -41.21 -7.86 52.41
CA GLY A 25 -42.62 -7.78 52.83
C GLY A 25 -43.43 -6.78 51.99
N LYS A 26 -42.83 -6.18 50.94
CA LYS A 26 -43.54 -5.46 49.85
C LYS A 26 -43.12 -5.93 48.46
N ASP A 27 -43.55 -7.12 48.09
CA ASP A 27 -43.52 -7.58 46.70
C ASP A 27 -44.72 -7.03 45.91
N GLN A 28 -44.42 -6.32 44.82
CA GLN A 28 -45.32 -6.00 43.72
C GLN A 28 -44.54 -6.24 42.42
N GLY A 29 -44.31 -7.51 42.10
CA GLY A 29 -43.52 -7.93 40.94
C GLY A 29 -44.09 -7.49 39.59
N GLY A 30 -43.17 -7.23 38.65
CA GLY A 30 -43.46 -7.06 37.23
C GLY A 30 -43.45 -5.62 36.73
N GLY A 31 -42.36 -5.20 36.08
CA GLY A 31 -42.36 -4.04 35.18
C GLY A 31 -41.12 -3.14 35.28
N VAL A 32 -40.50 -2.86 34.12
CA VAL A 32 -39.35 -1.95 33.94
C VAL A 32 -39.64 -0.52 34.44
N SER A 33 -40.92 -0.15 34.52
CA SER A 33 -41.41 1.18 34.94
C SER A 33 -40.89 1.65 36.31
N ASN A 34 -40.63 0.74 37.27
CA ASN A 34 -40.21 1.12 38.62
C ASN A 34 -38.75 1.61 38.70
N GLN A 35 -37.84 1.21 37.78
CA GLN A 35 -36.49 1.76 37.76
C GLN A 35 -36.47 3.21 37.28
N ALA A 36 -37.25 3.54 36.25
CA ALA A 36 -37.44 4.92 35.80
C ALA A 36 -38.03 5.82 36.90
N HIS A 37 -38.99 5.30 37.67
CA HIS A 37 -39.58 6.04 38.82
C HIS A 37 -38.56 6.32 39.93
N ASN A 38 -37.67 5.36 40.22
CA ASN A 38 -36.63 5.51 41.24
C ASN A 38 -35.51 6.47 40.81
N GLN A 39 -35.18 6.52 39.51
CA GLN A 39 -34.19 7.46 38.97
C GLN A 39 -34.70 8.92 39.02
N ALA A 40 -35.96 9.16 38.66
CA ALA A 40 -36.59 10.47 38.81
C ALA A 40 -36.57 10.95 40.28
N ALA A 41 -36.96 10.06 41.21
CA ALA A 41 -36.96 10.36 42.64
C ALA A 41 -35.54 10.63 43.22
N PHE A 42 -34.48 10.07 42.62
CA PHE A 42 -33.10 10.33 43.02
C PHE A 42 -32.63 11.73 42.56
N ALA A 43 -33.00 12.16 41.35
CA ALA A 43 -32.72 13.50 40.87
C ALA A 43 -33.44 14.58 41.71
N ASP A 44 -34.74 14.38 41.99
CA ASP A 44 -35.53 15.29 42.84
C ASP A 44 -34.94 15.45 44.25
N GLN A 45 -34.35 14.38 44.82
CA GLN A 45 -33.75 14.43 46.16
C GLN A 45 -32.45 15.23 46.22
N GLN A 46 -31.65 15.30 45.16
CA GLN A 46 -30.47 16.18 45.14
C GLN A 46 -30.85 17.66 45.03
N ALA A 47 -31.90 18.00 44.27
CA ALA A 47 -32.39 19.38 44.16
C ALA A 47 -32.81 19.98 45.52
N GLY A 48 -33.35 19.16 46.42
CA GLY A 48 -33.76 19.57 47.77
C GLY A 48 -32.61 19.92 48.73
N ALA A 49 -31.36 19.52 48.45
CA ALA A 49 -30.25 19.66 49.40
C ALA A 49 -29.67 21.09 49.46
N ASN A 50 -29.76 21.88 48.39
CA ASN A 50 -29.03 23.14 48.22
C ASN A 50 -29.81 24.43 48.59
N GLY A 51 -30.74 24.35 49.55
CA GLY A 51 -31.09 25.46 50.45
C GLY A 51 -31.77 26.73 49.89
N ALA A 52 -32.08 26.80 48.59
CA ALA A 52 -32.75 27.95 47.98
C ALA A 52 -34.23 28.05 48.42
N LYS A 53 -34.65 29.22 48.92
CA LYS A 53 -36.01 29.42 49.45
C LYS A 53 -37.00 29.93 48.39
N GLY A 54 -38.03 29.13 48.12
CA GLY A 54 -39.41 29.64 48.00
C GLY A 54 -39.78 30.34 46.69
N GLY A 55 -40.06 29.55 45.65
CA GLY A 55 -40.89 29.95 44.52
C GLY A 55 -41.72 28.74 44.06
N VAL A 56 -43.05 28.84 44.08
CA VAL A 56 -43.93 27.74 43.64
C VAL A 56 -44.05 27.80 42.12
N ALA A 57 -43.14 27.11 41.42
CA ALA A 57 -43.29 26.83 40.01
C ALA A 57 -44.48 25.89 39.78
N GLY A 58 -45.31 26.20 38.79
CA GLY A 58 -46.41 25.32 38.37
C GLY A 58 -45.88 24.07 37.67
N LYS A 59 -46.75 23.06 37.50
CA LYS A 59 -46.45 21.90 36.65
C LYS A 59 -46.17 22.38 35.22
N THR A 60 -44.93 22.28 34.77
CA THR A 60 -44.60 22.32 33.35
C THR A 60 -44.81 20.93 32.75
N ASP A 61 -45.50 20.90 31.62
CA ASP A 61 -45.46 19.79 30.68
C ASP A 61 -44.08 19.73 30.00
N GLY A 62 -43.70 18.55 29.49
CA GLY A 62 -42.34 18.25 29.01
C GLY A 62 -41.99 18.89 27.66
N LYS A 63 -42.08 20.23 27.55
CA LYS A 63 -41.86 20.98 26.30
C LYS A 63 -40.98 22.24 26.41
N THR A 64 -40.41 22.56 27.57
CA THR A 64 -39.45 23.68 27.70
C THR A 64 -38.21 23.32 28.54
N ALA A 65 -37.17 22.83 27.88
CA ALA A 65 -35.79 22.79 28.39
C ALA A 65 -34.80 23.56 27.49
N ALA A 66 -35.29 24.17 26.41
CA ALA A 66 -34.49 24.82 25.35
C ALA A 66 -34.56 26.36 25.36
N GLU A 67 -35.21 26.96 26.36
CA GLU A 67 -35.48 28.41 26.40
C GLU A 67 -34.84 29.05 27.65
N GLY A 68 -33.51 29.07 27.65
CA GLY A 68 -32.67 29.72 28.65
C GLY A 68 -31.27 29.98 28.08
N GLN A 69 -30.97 31.22 27.69
CA GLN A 69 -29.64 31.58 27.20
C GLN A 69 -28.63 31.58 28.34
N GLY A 70 -27.78 30.53 28.36
CA GLY A 70 -26.66 30.38 29.27
C GLY A 70 -26.82 29.24 30.29
N GLY A 71 -26.19 28.09 30.01
CA GLY A 71 -25.88 27.09 31.05
C GLY A 71 -26.79 25.86 31.15
N ALA A 72 -27.47 25.45 30.08
CA ALA A 72 -28.20 24.18 30.05
C ALA A 72 -27.24 22.97 29.94
N VAL A 73 -27.62 21.85 30.58
CA VAL A 73 -27.01 20.53 30.40
C VAL A 73 -27.97 19.66 29.58
N GLN A 74 -27.48 19.08 28.49
CA GLN A 74 -28.21 18.10 27.67
C GLN A 74 -27.63 16.70 27.88
N VAL A 75 -28.50 15.68 27.94
CA VAL A 75 -28.10 14.28 28.13
C VAL A 75 -28.89 13.37 27.18
N ALA A 76 -28.19 12.56 26.40
CA ALA A 76 -28.68 11.37 25.71
C ALA A 76 -28.12 10.10 26.38
N GLY A 77 -28.84 8.98 26.30
CA GLY A 77 -28.47 7.73 26.96
C GLY A 77 -29.14 6.51 26.36
N ALA A 78 -28.40 5.42 26.13
CA ALA A 78 -28.84 4.22 25.43
C ALA A 78 -28.34 2.91 26.09
N LEU A 79 -29.05 1.81 25.82
CA LEU A 79 -28.81 0.46 26.34
C LEU A 79 -29.46 -0.58 25.40
N GLY A 80 -28.74 -1.66 25.07
CA GLY A 80 -29.23 -2.83 24.32
C GLY A 80 -28.78 -4.15 24.96
N VAL A 81 -29.59 -5.21 24.81
CA VAL A 81 -29.30 -6.58 25.29
C VAL A 81 -30.05 -7.61 24.42
N THR A 82 -29.37 -8.66 23.94
CA THR A 82 -29.98 -9.87 23.34
C THR A 82 -29.38 -11.14 23.97
N VAL A 83 -30.13 -12.26 23.98
CA VAL A 83 -29.69 -13.59 24.49
C VAL A 83 -30.43 -14.67 23.68
N ALA A 84 -29.74 -15.63 23.06
CA ALA A 84 -30.28 -16.52 22.02
C ALA A 84 -29.97 -18.02 22.25
N VAL A 85 -30.93 -18.76 22.82
CA VAL A 85 -30.79 -20.19 23.15
C VAL A 85 -31.78 -21.04 22.34
N SER A 86 -31.29 -22.09 21.68
CA SER A 86 -32.09 -22.95 20.77
C SER A 86 -31.61 -24.41 20.84
N ASN A 87 -32.50 -25.39 20.96
CA ASN A 87 -32.14 -26.80 21.20
C ASN A 87 -32.97 -27.78 20.35
N THR A 88 -32.33 -28.52 19.46
CA THR A 88 -32.96 -29.61 18.68
C THR A 88 -32.39 -30.96 19.11
N GLN A 89 -33.27 -31.94 19.40
CA GLN A 89 -32.86 -33.27 19.87
C GLN A 89 -33.54 -34.41 19.11
N ALA A 90 -32.75 -35.42 18.73
CA ALA A 90 -33.18 -36.65 18.07
C ALA A 90 -32.56 -37.88 18.76
N THR A 91 -33.24 -38.37 19.80
CA THR A 91 -32.66 -39.36 20.72
C THR A 91 -33.44 -40.69 20.74
N ILE A 92 -32.72 -41.82 20.76
CA ILE A 92 -33.24 -43.12 21.23
C ILE A 92 -32.91 -43.23 22.72
N PRO A 93 -33.88 -43.16 23.65
CA PRO A 93 -33.59 -43.15 25.08
C PRO A 93 -32.96 -44.44 25.62
N ASP A 94 -32.36 -44.33 26.80
CA ASP A 94 -31.73 -45.44 27.53
C ASP A 94 -32.61 -46.70 27.62
N GLY A 95 -31.99 -47.87 27.47
CA GLY A 95 -32.61 -49.18 27.61
C GLY A 95 -33.72 -49.51 26.59
N ARG A 96 -33.99 -48.64 25.60
CA ARG A 96 -35.04 -48.87 24.58
C ARG A 96 -34.62 -49.89 23.55
N THR A 97 -35.58 -50.66 23.02
CA THR A 97 -35.36 -51.56 21.89
C THR A 97 -36.07 -51.02 20.66
N ILE A 98 -35.34 -50.87 19.56
CA ILE A 98 -35.79 -50.44 18.24
C ILE A 98 -35.45 -51.56 17.25
N VAL A 99 -36.43 -52.00 16.46
CA VAL A 99 -36.22 -52.92 15.33
C VAL A 99 -36.89 -52.29 14.12
N ALA A 100 -36.10 -51.93 13.10
CA ALA A 100 -36.58 -51.30 11.88
C ALA A 100 -36.89 -52.37 10.81
N GLY A 101 -38.06 -52.23 10.17
CA GLY A 101 -38.55 -53.14 9.14
C GLY A 101 -40.04 -53.46 9.30
N ASN A 102 -40.60 -54.19 8.33
CA ASN A 102 -42.04 -54.42 8.15
C ASN A 102 -42.73 -55.33 9.20
N GLY A 103 -42.12 -55.55 10.37
CA GLY A 103 -42.73 -56.27 11.50
C GLY A 103 -42.94 -57.77 11.29
N THR A 104 -42.50 -58.31 10.16
CA THR A 104 -42.64 -59.72 9.75
C THR A 104 -41.48 -60.62 10.18
N GLY A 105 -40.47 -60.06 10.86
CA GLY A 105 -39.19 -60.72 11.11
C GLY A 105 -38.16 -60.54 9.97
N VAL A 106 -38.50 -59.73 8.96
CA VAL A 106 -37.54 -59.15 8.02
C VAL A 106 -37.21 -57.74 8.50
N THR A 107 -35.92 -57.44 8.60
CA THR A 107 -35.38 -56.08 8.70
C THR A 107 -35.18 -55.56 7.28
N ASP A 108 -35.89 -54.49 6.95
CA ASP A 108 -35.90 -53.84 5.63
C ASP A 108 -36.06 -52.31 5.79
N GLY A 109 -35.39 -51.76 6.80
CA GLY A 109 -35.37 -50.33 7.10
C GLY A 109 -34.12 -49.90 7.87
N ALA A 110 -33.54 -48.77 7.44
CA ALA A 110 -32.52 -48.04 8.19
C ALA A 110 -33.14 -47.10 9.25
N VAL A 111 -32.34 -46.70 10.23
CA VAL A 111 -32.69 -45.68 11.24
C VAL A 111 -31.92 -44.39 10.95
N SER A 112 -32.62 -43.25 11.00
CA SER A 112 -32.01 -41.92 10.98
C SER A 112 -32.51 -41.13 12.19
N LEU A 113 -31.57 -40.55 12.92
CA LEU A 113 -31.79 -39.56 13.96
C LEU A 113 -31.17 -38.26 13.44
N ARG A 114 -31.99 -37.23 13.22
CA ARG A 114 -31.55 -35.94 12.68
C ARG A 114 -32.05 -34.81 13.57
N ALA A 115 -31.11 -34.07 14.14
CA ALA A 115 -31.32 -32.78 14.79
C ALA A 115 -30.69 -31.71 13.89
N GLU A 116 -31.45 -30.65 13.58
CA GLU A 116 -30.96 -29.55 12.76
C GLU A 116 -31.52 -28.21 13.23
N ASN A 117 -30.74 -27.14 13.05
CA ASN A 117 -31.07 -25.80 13.55
C ASN A 117 -30.21 -24.74 12.86
N ASN A 118 -30.81 -23.63 12.41
CA ASN A 118 -30.11 -22.36 12.17
C ASN A 118 -30.80 -21.28 13.05
N THR A 119 -30.07 -20.31 13.59
CA THR A 119 -30.55 -19.40 14.64
C THR A 119 -29.65 -18.17 14.75
N ASP A 120 -30.27 -16.98 14.67
CA ASP A 120 -29.60 -15.68 14.65
C ASP A 120 -30.15 -14.73 15.71
N GLY A 121 -29.39 -13.70 16.09
CA GLY A 121 -29.87 -12.63 16.96
C GLY A 121 -28.87 -11.49 17.14
N SER A 122 -29.36 -10.25 17.02
CA SER A 122 -28.52 -9.04 17.16
C SER A 122 -29.16 -7.94 18.03
N THR A 123 -28.39 -6.88 18.33
CA THR A 123 -28.89 -5.68 19.02
C THR A 123 -28.14 -4.41 18.62
N THR A 124 -28.80 -3.25 18.70
CA THR A 124 -28.21 -1.92 18.44
C THR A 124 -28.73 -0.89 19.44
N ALA A 125 -27.86 -0.01 19.93
CA ALA A 125 -28.20 1.13 20.78
C ALA A 125 -27.52 2.42 20.28
N ASP A 126 -28.23 3.54 20.21
CA ASP A 126 -27.74 4.82 19.65
C ASP A 126 -28.14 6.02 20.52
N ALA A 127 -27.17 6.89 20.80
CA ALA A 127 -27.27 8.15 21.55
C ALA A 127 -26.52 9.31 20.86
N SER A 128 -26.51 9.36 19.53
CA SER A 128 -25.74 10.32 18.70
C SER A 128 -26.24 11.78 18.66
N THR A 129 -27.50 12.06 19.02
CA THR A 129 -28.23 13.29 18.60
C THR A 129 -28.40 14.39 19.66
N VAL A 130 -27.36 14.69 20.44
CA VAL A 130 -27.34 15.86 21.36
C VAL A 130 -27.15 17.16 20.57
N VAL A 131 -28.24 17.83 20.17
CA VAL A 131 -28.21 19.06 19.33
C VAL A 131 -28.39 20.34 20.16
N ILE A 132 -27.43 21.26 20.04
CA ILE A 132 -27.29 22.40 20.96
C ILE A 132 -27.98 23.69 20.50
N ASN A 133 -28.16 23.93 19.19
CA ASN A 133 -28.88 25.10 18.68
C ASN A 133 -30.05 24.69 17.75
N VAL A 134 -31.18 25.39 17.89
CA VAL A 134 -32.47 25.11 17.25
C VAL A 134 -33.13 26.44 16.89
N GLN A 135 -33.09 26.78 15.60
CA GLN A 135 -33.64 28.02 15.07
C GLN A 135 -35.03 27.77 14.50
N LYS A 136 -36.03 28.37 15.14
CA LYS A 136 -37.44 28.27 14.75
C LYS A 136 -37.76 29.36 13.74
N PHE A 137 -38.49 29.01 12.68
CA PHE A 137 -38.99 29.96 11.69
C PHE A 137 -40.44 29.63 11.31
N ASP A 138 -41.21 30.62 10.87
CA ASP A 138 -42.62 30.47 10.50
C ASP A 138 -42.84 31.13 9.12
N PRO A 139 -43.18 30.36 8.07
CA PRO A 139 -43.43 30.88 6.73
C PRO A 139 -44.56 31.92 6.67
N ASP A 140 -45.53 31.85 7.60
CA ASP A 140 -46.71 32.72 7.61
C ASP A 140 -46.51 34.03 8.42
N ASP A 141 -45.36 34.24 9.10
CA ASP A 141 -45.07 35.54 9.74
C ASP A 141 -44.88 36.64 8.68
N ALA A 142 -45.38 37.84 8.98
CA ALA A 142 -45.57 38.94 8.03
C ALA A 142 -44.27 39.70 7.68
N LYS A 143 -43.14 38.99 7.52
CA LYS A 143 -41.78 39.51 7.33
C LYS A 143 -41.02 38.91 6.14
N ASN A 144 -41.68 38.10 5.29
CA ASN A 144 -41.04 37.33 4.21
C ASN A 144 -39.97 36.37 4.75
N THR A 145 -40.36 35.50 5.68
CA THR A 145 -39.46 34.52 6.33
C THR A 145 -38.78 33.59 5.32
N ILE A 146 -39.44 33.26 4.20
CA ILE A 146 -38.85 32.61 3.02
C ILE A 146 -38.89 33.61 1.86
N ASN A 147 -37.84 33.63 1.04
CA ASN A 147 -37.78 34.39 -0.21
C ASN A 147 -37.38 33.48 -1.38
N GLU A 148 -38.39 32.95 -2.06
CA GLU A 148 -38.33 32.12 -3.28
C GLU A 148 -37.56 32.76 -4.45
N THR A 149 -37.42 34.09 -4.50
CA THR A 149 -36.63 34.75 -5.57
C THR A 149 -35.12 34.70 -5.31
N THR A 150 -34.70 34.28 -4.11
CA THR A 150 -33.29 34.24 -3.69
C THR A 150 -32.87 32.96 -2.98
N ASP A 151 -33.78 32.00 -2.79
CA ASP A 151 -33.62 30.79 -1.98
C ASP A 151 -33.01 31.08 -0.59
N THR A 152 -33.60 32.02 0.14
CA THR A 152 -33.17 32.36 1.51
C THR A 152 -34.29 32.25 2.52
N ILE A 153 -33.97 31.68 3.69
CA ILE A 153 -34.76 31.71 4.92
C ILE A 153 -34.18 32.83 5.81
N THR A 154 -35.01 33.78 6.24
CA THR A 154 -34.61 34.84 7.18
C THR A 154 -34.83 34.37 8.61
N LEU A 155 -33.78 34.40 9.43
CA LEU A 155 -33.79 33.98 10.84
C LEU A 155 -33.70 35.19 11.78
N ALA A 156 -33.64 34.93 13.09
CA ALA A 156 -33.41 35.97 14.09
C ALA A 156 -31.93 36.39 14.12
N SER A 157 -31.66 37.67 14.37
CA SER A 157 -30.28 38.18 14.42
C SER A 157 -29.43 37.49 15.49
N ASN A 158 -28.25 37.02 15.11
CA ASN A 158 -27.39 36.11 15.88
C ASN A 158 -27.99 34.70 16.08
N HIS A 159 -28.62 34.13 15.06
CA HIS A 159 -29.16 32.76 15.04
C HIS A 159 -28.11 31.64 15.26
N GLY A 160 -26.80 31.93 15.23
CA GLY A 160 -25.75 30.98 15.59
C GLY A 160 -25.54 29.84 14.59
N PHE A 161 -25.84 30.07 13.31
CA PHE A 161 -25.34 29.27 12.19
C PHE A 161 -24.25 30.05 11.44
N HIS A 162 -23.36 29.32 10.78
CA HIS A 162 -22.27 29.83 9.96
C HIS A 162 -22.33 29.22 8.56
N THR A 163 -21.61 29.80 7.60
CA THR A 163 -21.47 29.21 6.27
C THR A 163 -20.70 27.89 6.36
N GLY A 164 -21.29 26.81 5.85
CA GLY A 164 -20.77 25.45 5.94
C GLY A 164 -21.29 24.62 7.14
N ASP A 165 -22.10 25.20 8.05
CA ASP A 165 -22.74 24.42 9.13
C ASP A 165 -23.71 23.39 8.53
N ALA A 166 -23.67 22.15 9.05
CA ALA A 166 -24.65 21.12 8.75
C ALA A 166 -25.94 21.35 9.58
N VAL A 167 -27.08 21.38 8.90
CA VAL A 167 -28.37 21.77 9.44
C VAL A 167 -29.42 20.71 9.12
N LEU A 168 -29.90 20.03 10.16
CA LEU A 168 -31.04 19.13 10.09
C LEU A 168 -32.33 19.96 9.99
N TYR A 169 -33.01 19.89 8.85
CA TYR A 169 -34.35 20.44 8.70
C TYR A 169 -35.34 19.56 9.45
N LYS A 170 -36.21 20.19 10.24
CA LYS A 170 -37.33 19.54 10.91
C LYS A 170 -38.64 20.24 10.61
N GLY A 171 -39.44 19.47 9.88
CA GLY A 171 -40.76 19.75 9.38
C GLY A 171 -41.88 19.63 10.40
N LYS A 172 -43.11 19.72 9.90
CA LYS A 172 -44.34 19.59 10.69
C LYS A 172 -44.80 18.13 10.82
N SER A 173 -44.42 17.29 9.87
CA SER A 173 -45.20 16.09 9.50
C SER A 173 -44.61 14.75 9.96
N GLY A 174 -43.28 14.64 10.08
CA GLY A 174 -42.60 13.37 10.37
C GLY A 174 -42.26 12.52 9.13
N SER A 175 -42.65 12.95 7.92
CA SER A 175 -42.37 12.26 6.66
C SER A 175 -42.70 13.12 5.43
N GLY A 176 -41.75 13.28 4.50
CA GLY A 176 -41.97 13.86 3.16
C GLY A 176 -41.44 15.29 2.99
N ASP A 177 -41.65 15.86 1.80
CA ASP A 177 -41.53 17.30 1.53
C ASP A 177 -42.77 18.02 2.11
N ASP A 178 -42.55 19.03 2.97
CA ASP A 178 -43.63 19.81 3.58
C ASP A 178 -44.20 20.90 2.64
N GLY A 179 -43.76 20.95 1.37
CA GLY A 179 -44.23 21.90 0.35
C GLY A 179 -43.45 23.21 0.30
N ILE A 180 -42.17 23.18 0.71
CA ILE A 180 -41.21 24.30 0.60
C ILE A 180 -39.89 23.89 -0.07
N GLY A 181 -39.85 22.71 -0.71
CA GLY A 181 -38.64 22.17 -1.36
C GLY A 181 -37.66 21.45 -0.41
N LEU A 182 -38.04 21.25 0.85
CA LEU A 182 -37.21 20.62 1.89
C LEU A 182 -37.90 19.38 2.45
N THR A 183 -37.14 18.29 2.56
CA THR A 183 -37.63 16.99 3.06
C THR A 183 -37.40 16.87 4.56
N ASP A 184 -38.45 16.57 5.33
CA ASP A 184 -38.34 16.41 6.79
C ASP A 184 -37.34 15.31 7.18
N ALA A 185 -36.53 15.57 8.21
CA ALA A 185 -35.41 14.75 8.65
C ALA A 185 -34.16 14.75 7.74
N SER A 186 -34.14 15.48 6.64
CA SER A 186 -32.93 15.64 5.81
C SER A 186 -31.97 16.70 6.38
N THR A 187 -30.67 16.45 6.18
CA THR A 187 -29.60 17.41 6.47
C THR A 187 -29.25 18.19 5.22
N TYR A 188 -29.04 19.50 5.39
CA TYR A 188 -28.59 20.45 4.37
C TYR A 188 -27.45 21.28 4.92
N TYR A 189 -26.72 22.03 4.08
CA TYR A 189 -25.63 22.91 4.50
C TYR A 189 -26.01 24.38 4.36
N SER A 190 -25.83 25.19 5.41
CA SER A 190 -26.19 26.60 5.39
C SER A 190 -25.10 27.48 4.76
N ARG A 191 -25.49 28.43 3.91
CA ARG A 191 -24.70 29.62 3.56
C ARG A 191 -25.38 30.85 4.17
N VAL A 192 -24.63 31.66 4.91
CA VAL A 192 -25.17 32.75 5.75
C VAL A 192 -24.81 34.13 5.18
N ASP A 193 -25.83 34.97 4.96
CA ASP A 193 -25.74 36.38 4.56
C ASP A 193 -26.46 37.25 5.61
N GLY A 194 -25.73 37.64 6.66
CA GLY A 194 -26.29 38.36 7.80
C GLY A 194 -27.35 37.53 8.52
N ASP A 195 -28.59 37.99 8.53
CA ASP A 195 -29.75 37.30 9.12
C ASP A 195 -30.42 36.30 8.15
N LYS A 196 -29.86 36.09 6.94
CA LYS A 196 -30.40 35.15 5.93
C LYS A 196 -29.57 33.88 5.83
N VAL A 197 -30.25 32.78 5.53
CA VAL A 197 -29.66 31.46 5.28
C VAL A 197 -30.19 30.87 3.97
N SER A 198 -29.30 30.61 3.01
CA SER A 198 -29.58 29.68 1.90
C SER A 198 -29.14 28.27 2.29
N LEU A 199 -29.79 27.25 1.71
CA LEU A 199 -29.46 25.84 1.94
C LEU A 199 -28.88 25.20 0.68
N TYR A 200 -27.91 24.32 0.87
CA TYR A 200 -27.18 23.59 -0.17
C TYR A 200 -27.16 22.09 0.12
N ASP A 201 -27.00 21.28 -0.93
CA ASP A 201 -26.91 19.82 -0.87
C ASP A 201 -25.58 19.29 -0.32
N THR A 202 -24.46 19.98 -0.62
CA THR A 202 -23.11 19.69 -0.13
C THR A 202 -22.52 20.86 0.66
N LYS A 203 -21.48 20.58 1.45
CA LYS A 203 -20.76 21.59 2.23
C LYS A 203 -19.91 22.47 1.32
N GLU A 204 -19.35 21.86 0.28
CA GLU A 204 -18.48 22.44 -0.73
C GLU A 204 -19.27 23.47 -1.54
N HIS A 205 -20.49 23.11 -1.97
CA HIS A 205 -21.44 24.05 -2.58
C HIS A 205 -21.89 25.14 -1.60
N ALA A 206 -22.06 24.87 -0.30
CA ALA A 206 -22.35 25.94 0.67
C ALA A 206 -21.20 26.96 0.80
N LEU A 207 -19.94 26.50 0.70
CA LEU A 207 -18.73 27.29 0.86
C LEU A 207 -18.35 28.13 -0.37
N ASP A 208 -18.61 27.67 -1.61
CA ASP A 208 -18.28 28.44 -2.82
C ASP A 208 -19.20 29.66 -3.02
N THR A 209 -18.90 30.74 -2.31
CA THR A 209 -19.63 32.01 -2.38
C THR A 209 -19.68 32.65 -3.77
N SER A 210 -18.86 32.21 -4.73
CA SER A 210 -18.87 32.72 -6.11
C SER A 210 -19.96 32.09 -6.99
N LYS A 211 -20.42 30.89 -6.66
CA LYS A 211 -21.42 30.12 -7.42
C LYS A 211 -22.70 29.86 -6.63
N THR A 212 -23.69 29.28 -7.31
CA THR A 212 -24.99 28.86 -6.74
C THR A 212 -25.33 27.40 -7.07
N ASP A 213 -24.34 26.62 -7.52
CA ASP A 213 -24.50 25.18 -7.75
C ASP A 213 -24.92 24.49 -6.44
N GLY A 214 -25.73 23.44 -6.53
CA GLY A 214 -26.23 22.70 -5.36
C GLY A 214 -27.21 23.44 -4.42
N ARG A 215 -27.60 24.70 -4.73
CA ARG A 215 -28.57 25.45 -3.91
C ARG A 215 -29.97 24.83 -4.03
N LEU A 216 -30.66 24.65 -2.90
CA LEU A 216 -32.02 24.14 -2.88
C LEU A 216 -33.03 25.24 -3.27
N ASP A 217 -33.90 24.92 -4.23
CA ASP A 217 -35.05 25.71 -4.69
C ASP A 217 -36.14 25.77 -3.61
N LEU A 218 -36.39 26.96 -3.05
CA LEU A 218 -37.37 27.17 -1.98
C LEU A 218 -38.74 27.58 -2.55
N GLN A 219 -39.59 26.58 -2.77
CA GLN A 219 -40.90 26.73 -3.41
C GLN A 219 -41.91 27.59 -2.62
N GLU A 220 -42.83 28.24 -3.35
CA GLU A 220 -43.92 29.06 -2.81
C GLU A 220 -44.75 28.29 -1.75
N ALA A 221 -44.63 28.73 -0.50
CA ALA A 221 -45.29 28.20 0.68
C ALA A 221 -46.83 28.37 0.62
N LYS A 222 -47.52 27.52 -0.14
CA LYS A 222 -48.92 27.76 -0.54
C LYS A 222 -50.00 27.57 0.54
N ALA A 223 -49.68 27.00 1.72
CA ALA A 223 -50.36 27.21 3.02
C ALA A 223 -49.80 26.29 4.13
N PRO A 224 -48.58 26.52 4.66
CA PRO A 224 -47.95 25.65 5.65
C PRO A 224 -48.08 26.24 7.08
N GLU A 225 -49.29 26.30 7.64
CA GLU A 225 -49.54 26.85 8.98
C GLU A 225 -48.64 26.22 10.06
N GLY A 226 -47.61 26.91 10.56
CA GLY A 226 -46.88 26.49 11.77
C GLY A 226 -45.39 26.80 11.82
N VAL A 227 -44.80 26.43 12.96
CA VAL A 227 -43.39 26.71 13.28
C VAL A 227 -42.50 25.54 12.88
N TYR A 228 -41.63 25.80 11.91
CA TYR A 228 -40.59 24.91 11.40
C TYR A 228 -39.29 25.11 12.20
N SER A 229 -38.32 24.19 12.06
CA SER A 229 -37.02 24.35 12.71
C SER A 229 -35.84 23.87 11.89
N LEU A 230 -34.82 24.72 11.79
CA LEU A 230 -33.45 24.35 11.43
C LEU A 230 -32.70 23.96 12.72
N ARG A 231 -31.96 22.85 12.72
CA ARG A 231 -31.27 22.33 13.92
C ARG A 231 -29.81 21.97 13.61
N GLY A 232 -28.88 22.51 14.38
CA GLY A 232 -27.44 22.44 14.12
C GLY A 232 -26.73 23.64 14.73
N GLY A 233 -25.41 23.76 14.53
CA GLY A 233 -24.61 24.88 15.05
C GLY A 233 -24.24 24.77 16.54
N LYS A 234 -23.22 25.55 16.94
CA LYS A 234 -22.56 25.52 18.26
C LYS A 234 -23.32 26.37 19.29
N GLY A 235 -23.23 26.05 20.59
CA GLY A 235 -23.87 26.87 21.62
C GLY A 235 -23.44 26.61 23.07
N GLY A 236 -23.73 27.56 23.96
CA GLY A 236 -23.19 27.59 25.33
C GLY A 236 -23.87 26.65 26.32
N GLY A 237 -23.40 25.40 26.43
CA GLY A 237 -23.88 24.41 27.39
C GLY A 237 -22.91 23.25 27.67
N THR A 238 -23.43 22.16 28.22
CA THR A 238 -22.75 20.86 28.40
C THR A 238 -23.57 19.78 27.71
N GLY A 239 -22.96 18.96 26.87
CA GLY A 239 -23.59 17.82 26.19
C GLY A 239 -23.00 16.49 26.65
N VAL A 240 -23.87 15.51 26.93
CA VAL A 240 -23.47 14.15 27.31
C VAL A 240 -24.25 13.12 26.47
N GLY A 241 -23.56 12.20 25.81
CA GLY A 241 -24.13 10.99 25.22
C GLY A 241 -23.60 9.74 25.94
N ILE A 242 -24.44 8.73 26.13
CA ILE A 242 -24.09 7.46 26.81
C ILE A 242 -24.72 6.29 26.03
N ALA A 243 -24.04 5.17 25.86
CA ALA A 243 -24.56 3.97 25.21
C ALA A 243 -23.98 2.68 25.80
N VAL A 244 -24.73 1.59 25.67
CA VAL A 244 -24.36 0.21 26.05
C VAL A 244 -25.09 -0.75 25.08
N ALA A 245 -24.52 -1.85 24.61
CA ALA A 245 -25.25 -2.87 23.82
C ALA A 245 -24.61 -4.28 23.90
N VAL A 246 -25.35 -5.24 24.47
CA VAL A 246 -24.88 -6.60 24.83
C VAL A 246 -25.59 -7.68 24.00
N ASN A 247 -24.96 -8.81 23.67
CA ASN A 247 -25.62 -10.00 23.10
C ASN A 247 -25.03 -11.31 23.67
N VAL A 248 -25.75 -12.43 23.61
CA VAL A 248 -25.33 -13.75 24.11
C VAL A 248 -25.99 -14.87 23.28
N GLY A 249 -25.35 -16.02 23.07
CA GLY A 249 -25.86 -17.17 22.30
C GLY A 249 -26.26 -18.40 23.14
N HIS A 250 -25.79 -19.58 22.69
CA HIS A 250 -25.99 -20.96 23.15
C HIS A 250 -27.01 -21.81 22.38
N VAL A 251 -26.62 -22.27 21.18
CA VAL A 251 -27.36 -23.27 20.38
C VAL A 251 -26.89 -24.71 20.70
N THR A 252 -27.79 -25.69 20.64
CA THR A 252 -27.49 -27.12 20.77
C THR A 252 -28.21 -27.96 19.71
N ASN A 253 -27.48 -28.82 19.01
CA ASN A 253 -28.00 -29.90 18.17
C ASN A 253 -27.52 -31.24 18.71
N GLU A 254 -28.43 -32.11 19.21
CA GLU A 254 -28.06 -33.43 19.73
C GLU A 254 -28.80 -34.56 19.00
N ALA A 255 -28.07 -35.43 18.32
CA ALA A 255 -28.58 -36.72 17.85
C ALA A 255 -27.87 -37.84 18.65
N SER A 256 -28.65 -38.69 19.33
CA SER A 256 -28.06 -39.61 20.32
C SER A 256 -28.74 -40.98 20.44
N VAL A 257 -27.92 -42.02 20.63
CA VAL A 257 -28.38 -43.36 21.02
C VAL A 257 -27.98 -43.59 22.48
N GLY A 258 -28.98 -43.68 23.35
CA GLY A 258 -28.82 -43.74 24.81
C GLY A 258 -28.24 -45.04 25.36
N SER A 259 -27.87 -45.00 26.63
CA SER A 259 -27.14 -46.08 27.30
C SER A 259 -27.98 -47.35 27.41
N GLY A 260 -27.39 -48.49 27.05
CA GLY A 260 -28.08 -49.79 27.06
C GLY A 260 -29.24 -49.91 26.05
N ALA A 261 -29.44 -48.93 25.16
CA ALA A 261 -30.38 -49.03 24.06
C ALA A 261 -29.98 -50.16 23.08
N LYS A 262 -30.95 -50.71 22.36
CA LYS A 262 -30.77 -51.86 21.46
C LYS A 262 -31.41 -51.54 20.12
N VAL A 263 -30.59 -51.33 19.10
CA VAL A 263 -31.04 -50.95 17.76
C VAL A 263 -30.72 -52.08 16.79
N THR A 264 -31.71 -52.51 16.02
CA THR A 264 -31.55 -53.44 14.90
C THR A 264 -32.16 -52.81 13.66
N ALA A 265 -31.32 -52.53 12.66
CA ALA A 265 -31.69 -51.77 11.46
C ALA A 265 -30.64 -51.98 10.36
N ASP A 266 -31.00 -51.76 9.10
CA ASP A 266 -30.08 -52.00 7.97
C ASP A 266 -28.92 -50.99 7.92
N GLY A 267 -29.04 -49.89 8.65
CA GLY A 267 -28.01 -48.87 8.82
C GLY A 267 -28.46 -47.85 9.86
N LEU A 268 -27.52 -47.03 10.35
CA LEU A 268 -27.79 -45.98 11.34
C LEU A 268 -27.15 -44.66 10.91
N LYS A 269 -27.97 -43.61 10.84
CA LYS A 269 -27.52 -42.21 10.73
C LYS A 269 -27.82 -41.46 12.01
N VAL A 270 -26.85 -40.69 12.50
CA VAL A 270 -26.94 -39.83 13.68
C VAL A 270 -26.38 -38.47 13.26
N GLU A 271 -27.25 -37.52 12.99
CA GLU A 271 -26.95 -36.28 12.25
C GLU A 271 -27.35 -35.07 13.12
N ALA A 272 -26.40 -34.20 13.45
CA ALA A 272 -26.57 -32.97 14.23
C ALA A 272 -26.04 -31.79 13.41
N LEU A 273 -26.90 -31.10 12.64
CA LEU A 273 -26.48 -30.30 11.47
C LEU A 273 -26.94 -28.82 11.53
N THR A 274 -26.22 -27.95 10.81
CA THR A 274 -26.65 -26.58 10.51
C THR A 274 -27.24 -26.53 9.08
N PRO A 275 -28.56 -26.31 8.89
CA PRO A 275 -29.22 -26.40 7.59
C PRO A 275 -29.19 -25.07 6.82
N ASP A 276 -29.10 -25.16 5.49
CA ASP A 276 -29.32 -24.03 4.56
C ASP A 276 -30.79 -23.57 4.59
N VAL A 277 -30.99 -22.29 4.92
CA VAL A 277 -32.26 -21.58 4.93
C VAL A 277 -32.22 -20.41 3.93
N SER A 278 -32.36 -20.73 2.64
CA SER A 278 -32.44 -19.76 1.53
C SER A 278 -31.11 -19.08 1.17
N GLY A 279 -29.99 -19.77 1.37
CA GLY A 279 -28.62 -19.28 1.16
C GLY A 279 -27.87 -18.94 2.44
N ASP A 280 -28.50 -19.16 3.61
CA ASP A 280 -27.91 -18.95 4.93
C ASP A 280 -27.75 -20.28 5.68
N ALA A 281 -26.52 -20.61 6.08
CA ALA A 281 -26.18 -21.82 6.82
C ALA A 281 -25.31 -21.53 8.07
N THR A 282 -25.43 -20.35 8.66
CA THR A 282 -24.53 -19.89 9.74
C THR A 282 -25.28 -19.21 10.89
N HIS A 283 -25.07 -19.68 12.12
CA HIS A 283 -25.61 -19.06 13.34
C HIS A 283 -25.01 -17.66 13.57
N SER A 284 -25.80 -16.59 13.38
CA SER A 284 -25.28 -15.21 13.33
C SER A 284 -25.65 -14.34 14.55
N PHE A 285 -24.66 -13.91 15.33
CA PHE A 285 -24.82 -13.14 16.57
C PHE A 285 -24.15 -11.76 16.52
N GLY A 286 -24.78 -10.68 17.01
CA GLY A 286 -24.22 -9.31 16.91
C GLY A 286 -24.65 -8.28 17.97
N ALA A 287 -23.79 -7.30 18.28
CA ALA A 287 -24.11 -6.17 19.18
C ALA A 287 -23.42 -4.84 18.80
N THR A 288 -24.17 -3.73 18.74
CA THR A 288 -23.66 -2.41 18.32
C THR A 288 -24.06 -1.27 19.26
N ALA A 289 -23.12 -0.42 19.71
CA ALA A 289 -23.40 0.75 20.56
C ALA A 289 -22.80 2.07 20.02
N ILE A 290 -23.62 3.11 19.87
CA ILE A 290 -23.24 4.41 19.29
C ILE A 290 -23.59 5.55 20.27
N ALA A 291 -22.70 6.51 20.47
CA ALA A 291 -22.95 7.70 21.28
C ALA A 291 -22.25 8.95 20.71
N GLY A 292 -22.82 10.13 20.96
CA GLY A 292 -22.20 11.39 20.59
C GLY A 292 -22.67 12.62 21.37
N ALA A 293 -21.86 13.68 21.30
CA ALA A 293 -22.15 14.99 21.89
C ALA A 293 -21.63 16.10 20.97
N SER A 294 -22.43 17.17 20.76
CA SER A 294 -22.06 18.31 19.91
C SER A 294 -21.47 19.50 20.69
N GLY A 295 -21.04 20.53 19.96
CA GLY A 295 -20.18 21.60 20.47
C GLY A 295 -20.81 22.56 21.49
N GLY A 296 -20.32 22.47 22.72
CA GLY A 296 -20.54 23.42 23.82
C GLY A 296 -19.28 23.62 24.66
N ASN A 297 -19.38 24.05 25.93
CA ASN A 297 -18.19 24.15 26.80
C ASN A 297 -17.62 22.77 27.18
N THR A 298 -18.45 21.74 27.17
CA THR A 298 -18.12 20.42 27.72
C THR A 298 -18.90 19.37 26.93
N GLY A 299 -18.21 18.45 26.27
CA GLY A 299 -18.79 17.32 25.55
C GLY A 299 -18.27 15.99 26.12
N VAL A 300 -19.14 15.01 26.31
CA VAL A 300 -18.76 13.65 26.72
C VAL A 300 -19.59 12.63 25.93
N ALA A 301 -18.94 11.71 25.23
CA ALA A 301 -19.57 10.55 24.59
C ALA A 301 -19.08 9.25 25.24
N GLY A 302 -20.01 8.43 25.75
CA GLY A 302 -19.72 7.11 26.33
C GLY A 302 -20.39 5.98 25.54
N ALA A 303 -19.71 4.88 25.21
CA ALA A 303 -20.29 3.70 24.57
C ALA A 303 -19.66 2.38 25.07
N LEU A 304 -20.45 1.31 25.19
CA LEU A 304 -20.03 -0.01 25.70
C LEU A 304 -20.71 -1.14 24.89
N ALA A 305 -20.02 -2.24 24.60
CA ALA A 305 -20.61 -3.44 23.96
C ALA A 305 -21.02 -4.53 24.99
N VAL A 306 -21.25 -5.77 24.53
CA VAL A 306 -20.56 -7.04 24.92
C VAL A 306 -21.27 -8.21 24.23
N ASN A 307 -20.69 -8.96 23.29
CA ASN A 307 -21.30 -10.21 22.74
C ASN A 307 -20.69 -11.48 23.37
N VAL A 308 -21.47 -12.58 23.49
CA VAL A 308 -20.98 -13.89 24.00
C VAL A 308 -21.64 -15.07 23.26
N GLY A 309 -21.08 -15.53 22.14
CA GLY A 309 -21.62 -16.66 21.36
C GLY A 309 -21.19 -18.03 21.88
N ILE A 310 -22.12 -19.00 21.91
CA ILE A 310 -21.80 -20.42 22.13
C ILE A 310 -22.66 -21.29 21.18
N SER A 311 -22.12 -22.39 20.63
CA SER A 311 -22.91 -23.36 19.83
C SER A 311 -22.32 -24.77 19.85
N ASN A 312 -23.14 -25.79 20.12
CA ASN A 312 -22.67 -27.18 20.31
C ASN A 312 -23.45 -28.19 19.45
N ALA A 313 -22.75 -28.96 18.62
CA ALA A 313 -23.36 -30.02 17.81
C ALA A 313 -22.79 -31.40 18.20
N ARG A 314 -23.66 -32.37 18.50
CA ARG A 314 -23.27 -33.70 18.99
C ARG A 314 -24.06 -34.81 18.31
N ALA A 315 -23.36 -35.61 17.51
CA ALA A 315 -23.81 -36.93 17.08
C ALA A 315 -23.13 -38.00 17.95
N SER A 316 -23.88 -38.82 18.70
CA SER A 316 -23.24 -39.82 19.56
C SER A 316 -24.00 -41.13 19.81
N ILE A 317 -23.23 -42.19 20.07
CA ILE A 317 -23.72 -43.48 20.56
C ILE A 317 -23.11 -43.71 21.96
N ALA A 318 -23.94 -43.84 22.98
CA ALA A 318 -23.52 -43.90 24.38
C ALA A 318 -23.03 -45.28 24.84
N ASP A 319 -22.37 -45.30 26.00
CA ASP A 319 -21.82 -46.51 26.61
C ASP A 319 -22.89 -47.60 26.82
N THR A 320 -22.52 -48.85 26.58
CA THR A 320 -23.35 -50.06 26.65
C THR A 320 -24.52 -50.15 25.67
N ALA A 321 -24.72 -49.15 24.79
CA ALA A 321 -25.65 -49.27 23.68
C ALA A 321 -25.26 -50.47 22.78
N THR A 322 -26.25 -51.17 22.22
CA THR A 322 -26.06 -52.32 21.32
C THR A 322 -26.67 -51.98 19.97
N LEU A 323 -25.85 -52.01 18.91
CA LEU A 323 -26.29 -51.78 17.54
C LEU A 323 -25.96 -53.03 16.72
N THR A 324 -26.99 -53.70 16.20
CA THR A 324 -26.86 -54.82 15.27
C THR A 324 -27.31 -54.34 13.90
N VAL A 325 -26.35 -54.16 12.99
CA VAL A 325 -26.65 -53.72 11.62
C VAL A 325 -27.08 -54.93 10.79
N THR A 326 -28.12 -54.76 9.96
CA THR A 326 -28.60 -55.80 9.04
C THR A 326 -28.26 -55.47 7.59
N ASP A 327 -28.25 -56.50 6.72
CA ASP A 327 -27.96 -56.44 5.27
C ASP A 327 -26.69 -55.66 4.82
N LYS A 328 -25.77 -55.37 5.75
CA LYS A 328 -24.50 -54.65 5.56
C LYS A 328 -24.64 -53.19 5.10
N GLY A 329 -25.50 -52.39 5.72
CA GLY A 329 -25.38 -50.93 5.62
C GLY A 329 -24.40 -50.34 6.64
N ASP A 330 -24.43 -49.01 6.71
CA ASP A 330 -23.37 -48.20 7.33
C ASP A 330 -23.82 -47.54 8.65
N VAL A 331 -22.85 -47.07 9.43
CA VAL A 331 -23.08 -46.23 10.60
C VAL A 331 -22.39 -44.87 10.43
N ALA A 332 -23.18 -43.81 10.32
CA ALA A 332 -22.68 -42.44 10.12
C ALA A 332 -23.07 -41.53 11.30
N LEU A 333 -22.07 -40.86 11.88
CA LEU A 333 -22.21 -39.80 12.87
C LEU A 333 -21.69 -38.50 12.25
N SER A 334 -22.57 -37.52 12.05
CA SER A 334 -22.20 -36.20 11.52
C SER A 334 -22.60 -35.09 12.49
N ALA A 335 -21.65 -34.24 12.86
CA ALA A 335 -21.86 -33.01 13.63
C ALA A 335 -21.33 -31.81 12.81
N GLU A 336 -22.19 -30.85 12.51
CA GLU A 336 -21.89 -29.65 11.71
C GLU A 336 -22.36 -28.40 12.48
N ASN A 337 -21.51 -27.36 12.53
CA ASN A 337 -21.68 -26.26 13.49
C ASN A 337 -20.98 -24.96 13.02
N PHE A 338 -21.69 -24.12 12.29
CA PHE A 338 -21.13 -22.90 11.67
C PHE A 338 -21.66 -21.64 12.36
N VAL A 339 -20.76 -20.76 12.83
CA VAL A 339 -21.08 -19.62 13.71
C VAL A 339 -20.40 -18.32 13.25
N ALA A 340 -21.08 -17.19 13.44
CA ALA A 340 -20.54 -15.84 13.30
C ALA A 340 -20.91 -14.95 14.50
N ASN A 341 -19.98 -14.11 14.97
CA ASN A 341 -20.10 -13.24 16.13
C ASN A 341 -19.59 -11.82 15.83
N ALA A 342 -20.34 -10.78 16.20
CA ALA A 342 -19.94 -9.39 15.97
C ALA A 342 -20.17 -8.48 17.21
N ALA A 343 -19.23 -7.57 17.45
CA ALA A 343 -19.37 -6.50 18.44
C ALA A 343 -18.77 -5.19 17.90
N THR A 344 -19.50 -4.07 18.01
CA THR A 344 -19.05 -2.76 17.50
C THR A 344 -19.41 -1.64 18.48
N THR A 345 -18.48 -0.70 18.75
CA THR A 345 -18.82 0.56 19.44
C THR A 345 -18.30 1.80 18.73
N LYS A 346 -19.01 2.93 18.87
CA LYS A 346 -18.58 4.25 18.39
C LYS A 346 -18.97 5.35 19.37
N ALA A 347 -18.00 6.10 19.89
CA ALA A 347 -18.22 7.22 20.81
C ALA A 347 -17.49 8.49 20.34
N THR A 348 -18.18 9.37 19.63
CA THR A 348 -17.57 10.53 18.96
C THR A 348 -18.15 11.85 19.49
N GLN A 349 -17.28 12.77 19.92
CA GLN A 349 -17.63 14.10 20.40
C GLN A 349 -16.89 15.19 19.61
N GLY A 350 -17.67 16.13 19.06
CA GLY A 350 -17.19 17.26 18.26
C GLY A 350 -17.25 18.61 18.99
N ASP A 351 -16.36 19.53 18.62
CA ASP A 351 -16.45 20.97 18.84
C ASP A 351 -16.64 21.48 20.29
N ALA A 352 -16.17 20.77 21.31
CA ALA A 352 -16.26 21.30 22.68
C ALA A 352 -15.16 22.35 22.93
N SER A 353 -15.53 23.54 23.41
CA SER A 353 -14.60 24.68 23.55
C SER A 353 -13.70 24.62 24.79
N LYS A 354 -13.84 23.61 25.67
CA LYS A 354 -12.98 23.45 26.87
C LYS A 354 -12.65 22.02 27.24
N PHE A 355 -13.63 21.12 27.23
CA PHE A 355 -13.43 19.73 27.64
C PHE A 355 -14.18 18.76 26.73
N GLY A 356 -13.45 17.79 26.19
CA GLY A 356 -13.99 16.75 25.30
C GLY A 356 -13.59 15.34 25.75
N MET A 357 -14.51 14.37 25.66
CA MET A 357 -14.20 12.93 25.80
C MET A 357 -15.05 12.03 24.89
N GLY A 358 -14.48 10.91 24.44
CA GLY A 358 -15.14 9.85 23.68
C GLY A 358 -14.59 8.44 24.01
N ALA A 359 -15.43 7.52 24.51
CA ALA A 359 -15.03 6.16 24.97
C ALA A 359 -16.22 5.18 25.11
N SER A 360 -16.47 4.11 24.34
CA SER A 360 -15.65 3.21 23.53
C SER A 360 -14.98 2.06 24.32
N LEU A 361 -15.78 1.05 24.66
CA LEU A 361 -15.38 -0.17 25.39
C LEU A 361 -16.24 -1.38 24.96
N VAL A 362 -15.78 -2.59 25.27
CA VAL A 362 -16.06 -3.81 24.51
C VAL A 362 -16.31 -5.04 25.39
N LEU A 363 -16.68 -6.16 24.74
CA LEU A 363 -16.07 -7.50 24.88
C LEU A 363 -16.76 -8.43 23.86
N ASN A 364 -16.07 -9.38 23.22
CA ASN A 364 -16.74 -10.45 22.46
C ASN A 364 -16.13 -11.82 22.78
N ILE A 365 -16.94 -12.81 23.15
CA ILE A 365 -16.45 -14.14 23.57
C ILE A 365 -17.17 -15.25 22.80
N GLY A 366 -16.43 -16.17 22.16
CA GLY A 366 -16.98 -17.28 21.37
C GLY A 366 -16.58 -18.66 21.89
N GLU A 367 -17.49 -19.62 21.84
CA GLU A 367 -17.19 -21.05 22.10
C GLU A 367 -17.97 -21.98 21.15
N THR A 368 -17.36 -23.02 20.58
CA THR A 368 -18.05 -23.91 19.60
C THR A 368 -17.52 -25.34 19.66
N ASP A 369 -18.29 -26.27 20.24
CA ASP A 369 -17.83 -27.64 20.52
C ASP A 369 -18.62 -28.69 19.70
N THR A 370 -17.93 -29.43 18.83
CA THR A 370 -18.52 -30.19 17.73
C THR A 370 -18.05 -31.66 17.74
N ASN A 371 -18.97 -32.59 17.97
CA ASN A 371 -18.64 -33.91 18.49
C ASN A 371 -19.33 -35.06 17.73
N ALA A 372 -18.54 -35.91 17.07
CA ALA A 372 -18.94 -37.23 16.58
C ALA A 372 -18.30 -38.31 17.49
N LEU A 373 -19.10 -38.94 18.37
CA LEU A 373 -18.59 -39.76 19.47
C LEU A 373 -19.22 -41.15 19.56
N ILE A 374 -18.40 -42.19 19.64
CA ILE A 374 -18.82 -43.56 19.99
C ILE A 374 -18.23 -43.93 21.36
N GLY A 375 -19.08 -44.07 22.38
CA GLY A 375 -18.73 -44.60 23.71
C GLY A 375 -18.50 -46.13 23.68
N ASP A 376 -18.58 -46.83 24.82
CA ASP A 376 -18.53 -48.31 24.92
C ASP A 376 -19.78 -49.00 24.34
N ALA A 377 -20.16 -48.61 23.13
CA ALA A 377 -21.20 -49.21 22.34
C ALA A 377 -20.70 -50.51 21.70
N GLN A 378 -21.55 -51.53 21.73
CA GLN A 378 -21.35 -52.83 21.11
C GLN A 378 -22.01 -52.79 19.72
N ILE A 379 -21.19 -52.52 18.69
CA ILE A 379 -21.63 -52.45 17.29
C ILE A 379 -21.26 -53.76 16.59
N SER A 380 -22.23 -54.41 15.94
CA SER A 380 -22.01 -55.63 15.14
C SER A 380 -22.49 -55.45 13.70
N ASP A 381 -21.80 -56.14 12.78
CA ASP A 381 -22.21 -56.40 11.40
C ASP A 381 -22.34 -55.18 10.46
N ALA A 382 -21.86 -54.00 10.91
CA ALA A 382 -21.77 -52.79 10.10
C ALA A 382 -20.77 -52.92 8.93
N HIS A 383 -21.08 -52.27 7.80
CA HIS A 383 -20.18 -52.22 6.64
C HIS A 383 -19.13 -51.13 6.82
N ASP A 384 -19.49 -49.86 6.65
CA ASP A 384 -18.61 -48.72 6.92
C ASP A 384 -18.99 -47.99 8.21
N ILE A 385 -18.02 -47.32 8.85
CA ILE A 385 -18.25 -46.33 9.91
C ILE A 385 -17.61 -44.99 9.54
N LYS A 386 -18.42 -43.92 9.56
CA LYS A 386 -17.95 -42.54 9.37
C LYS A 386 -18.32 -41.68 10.58
N LEU A 387 -17.32 -41.04 11.20
CA LEU A 387 -17.47 -39.97 12.17
C LEU A 387 -16.97 -38.68 11.51
N SER A 388 -17.80 -37.64 11.50
CA SER A 388 -17.47 -36.33 10.93
C SER A 388 -17.86 -35.23 11.91
N ALA A 389 -16.90 -34.39 12.30
CA ALA A 389 -17.10 -33.17 13.08
C ALA A 389 -16.57 -31.97 12.28
N SER A 390 -17.41 -31.02 11.91
CA SER A 390 -17.04 -29.86 11.07
C SER A 390 -17.60 -28.57 11.65
N SER A 391 -16.75 -27.58 11.89
CA SER A 391 -17.19 -26.31 12.48
C SER A 391 -16.48 -25.09 11.91
N SER A 392 -17.06 -23.91 12.13
CA SER A 392 -16.42 -22.62 11.87
C SER A 392 -16.88 -21.55 12.86
N ASN A 393 -16.02 -20.60 13.19
CA ASN A 393 -16.34 -19.46 14.02
C ASN A 393 -15.65 -18.19 13.49
N ALA A 394 -16.44 -17.26 12.93
CA ALA A 394 -15.97 -15.96 12.50
C ALA A 394 -16.32 -14.88 13.54
N MET A 395 -15.37 -14.05 13.97
CA MET A 395 -15.55 -13.09 15.06
C MET A 395 -14.98 -11.71 14.74
N THR A 396 -15.80 -10.66 14.91
CA THR A 396 -15.36 -9.25 14.78
C THR A 396 -15.68 -8.44 16.04
N THR A 397 -14.75 -7.54 16.39
CA THR A 397 -14.76 -6.82 17.67
C THR A 397 -14.13 -5.43 17.52
N HIS A 398 -14.92 -4.42 17.13
CA HIS A 398 -14.43 -3.08 16.79
C HIS A 398 -14.86 -2.02 17.82
N ALA A 399 -13.99 -1.03 18.09
CA ALA A 399 -14.28 0.09 18.98
C ALA A 399 -13.67 1.40 18.43
N ASP A 400 -14.52 2.39 18.15
CA ASP A 400 -14.14 3.73 17.67
C ASP A 400 -14.37 4.79 18.76
N GLY A 401 -13.40 5.67 19.00
CA GLY A 401 -13.50 6.83 19.88
C GLY A 401 -13.10 8.13 19.17
N GLY A 402 -13.70 9.25 19.58
CA GLY A 402 -13.30 10.57 19.11
C GLY A 402 -13.63 11.67 20.13
N ALA A 403 -12.67 12.56 20.43
CA ALA A 403 -12.86 13.68 21.34
C ALA A 403 -12.19 14.96 20.84
N SER A 404 -12.76 16.12 21.20
CA SER A 404 -12.22 17.42 20.77
C SER A 404 -12.49 18.54 21.77
N GLY A 405 -11.44 19.29 22.13
CA GLY A 405 -11.53 20.51 22.95
C GLY A 405 -10.23 20.87 23.67
N ALA A 406 -10.19 22.00 24.38
CA ALA A 406 -8.95 22.51 25.00
C ALA A 406 -8.23 21.44 25.85
N THR A 407 -8.96 20.75 26.73
CA THR A 407 -8.57 19.42 27.23
C THR A 407 -9.39 18.35 26.53
N ALA A 408 -8.75 17.36 25.91
CA ALA A 408 -9.42 16.25 25.21
C ALA A 408 -8.84 14.89 25.62
N ALA A 409 -9.70 13.87 25.77
CA ALA A 409 -9.26 12.50 26.04
C ALA A 409 -10.12 11.45 25.33
N THR A 410 -9.47 10.54 24.60
CA THR A 410 -10.11 9.47 23.83
C THR A 410 -9.58 8.10 24.27
N PRO A 411 -10.12 7.53 25.37
CA PRO A 411 -9.81 6.16 25.78
C PRO A 411 -10.72 5.14 25.07
N VAL A 412 -10.11 4.15 24.42
CA VAL A 412 -10.75 3.16 23.53
C VAL A 412 -10.20 1.78 23.84
N ILE A 413 -11.07 0.77 23.99
CA ILE A 413 -10.63 -0.60 24.32
C ILE A 413 -11.45 -1.64 23.55
N ALA A 414 -10.77 -2.59 22.88
CA ALA A 414 -11.32 -3.75 22.16
C ALA A 414 -10.73 -5.07 22.72
N ILE A 415 -11.56 -6.09 22.98
CA ILE A 415 -11.13 -7.36 23.62
C ILE A 415 -12.00 -8.51 23.12
N THR A 416 -11.36 -9.62 22.73
CA THR A 416 -11.96 -10.83 22.17
C THR A 416 -11.39 -12.10 22.80
N VAL A 417 -12.22 -13.14 23.01
CA VAL A 417 -11.76 -14.47 23.47
C VAL A 417 -12.48 -15.59 22.70
N SER A 418 -11.77 -16.64 22.23
CA SER A 418 -12.36 -17.78 21.50
C SER A 418 -11.92 -19.14 22.05
N ASN A 419 -12.82 -20.14 21.99
CA ASN A 419 -12.52 -21.55 22.27
C ASN A 419 -13.33 -22.50 21.35
N ASN A 420 -12.72 -23.07 20.32
CA ASN A 420 -13.44 -23.88 19.32
C ASN A 420 -12.83 -25.29 19.24
N ASP A 421 -13.64 -26.32 19.49
CA ASP A 421 -13.19 -27.72 19.65
C ASP A 421 -13.98 -28.66 18.70
N SER A 422 -13.29 -29.50 17.93
CA SER A 422 -13.89 -30.37 16.91
C SER A 422 -13.34 -31.80 17.03
N ASN A 423 -14.23 -32.77 17.25
CA ASN A 423 -13.86 -34.05 17.85
C ASN A 423 -14.53 -35.25 17.19
N ALA A 424 -13.72 -36.15 16.61
CA ALA A 424 -14.15 -37.45 16.07
C ALA A 424 -13.47 -38.58 16.87
N LYS A 425 -14.17 -39.13 17.86
CA LYS A 425 -13.57 -40.03 18.87
C LYS A 425 -14.33 -41.35 19.05
N ILE A 426 -13.59 -42.45 19.15
CA ILE A 426 -14.10 -43.79 19.50
C ILE A 426 -13.46 -44.22 20.82
N ALA A 427 -14.24 -44.28 21.89
CA ALA A 427 -13.77 -44.63 23.23
C ALA A 427 -13.43 -46.12 23.39
N ALA A 428 -12.71 -46.45 24.47
CA ALA A 428 -12.39 -47.84 24.82
C ALA A 428 -13.66 -48.71 25.00
N ALA A 429 -13.53 -50.02 24.83
CA ALA A 429 -14.60 -50.97 25.11
C ALA A 429 -14.30 -51.81 26.36
N THR A 430 -15.29 -52.05 27.22
CA THR A 430 -15.19 -53.01 28.33
C THR A 430 -15.00 -54.44 27.80
N SER A 431 -15.54 -54.74 26.62
CA SER A 431 -15.28 -55.99 25.90
C SER A 431 -15.48 -55.82 24.39
N GLY A 432 -14.62 -56.45 23.60
CA GLY A 432 -14.79 -56.55 22.14
C GLY A 432 -13.78 -55.75 21.33
N GLU A 433 -13.79 -56.04 20.03
CA GLU A 433 -13.01 -55.39 18.98
C GLU A 433 -14.02 -54.85 17.97
N LEU A 434 -13.83 -53.64 17.45
CA LEU A 434 -14.75 -53.08 16.45
C LEU A 434 -14.46 -53.75 15.10
N LYS A 435 -15.47 -54.41 14.50
CA LYS A 435 -15.31 -55.21 13.27
C LYS A 435 -16.25 -54.74 12.16
N LEU A 436 -15.66 -54.38 11.03
CA LEU A 436 -16.34 -53.77 9.88
C LEU A 436 -16.02 -54.52 8.60
N THR A 437 -16.98 -54.66 7.68
CA THR A 437 -16.70 -55.31 6.38
C THR A 437 -16.11 -54.37 5.34
N GLY A 438 -16.18 -53.06 5.56
CA GLY A 438 -15.55 -52.03 4.74
C GLY A 438 -14.70 -51.07 5.58
N ALA A 439 -14.85 -49.77 5.39
CA ALA A 439 -13.93 -48.73 5.86
C ALA A 439 -14.29 -48.12 7.23
N LEU A 440 -13.30 -47.46 7.85
CA LEU A 440 -13.50 -46.56 8.98
C LEU A 440 -12.89 -45.19 8.69
N GLU A 441 -13.66 -44.13 8.94
CA GLU A 441 -13.21 -42.74 8.83
C GLU A 441 -13.62 -41.98 10.09
N ALA A 442 -12.67 -41.31 10.75
CA ALA A 442 -12.91 -40.34 11.80
C ALA A 442 -12.24 -39.03 11.40
N SER A 443 -13.04 -38.04 11.03
CA SER A 443 -12.59 -36.76 10.50
C SER A 443 -13.11 -35.60 11.35
N ALA A 444 -12.23 -34.68 11.72
CA ALA A 444 -12.54 -33.48 12.47
C ALA A 444 -11.92 -32.25 11.78
N ALA A 445 -12.68 -31.16 11.67
CA ALA A 445 -12.24 -29.92 11.04
C ALA A 445 -12.77 -28.66 11.77
N HIS A 446 -11.96 -27.59 11.79
CA HIS A 446 -12.36 -26.25 12.22
C HIS A 446 -11.92 -25.17 11.21
N LYS A 447 -12.61 -24.03 11.21
CA LYS A 447 -12.23 -22.79 10.51
C LYS A 447 -12.50 -21.55 11.37
N GLY A 448 -11.45 -20.90 11.84
CA GLY A 448 -11.52 -19.68 12.65
C GLY A 448 -11.22 -18.41 11.84
N SER A 449 -11.83 -17.28 12.23
CA SER A 449 -11.31 -15.94 11.91
C SER A 449 -11.67 -14.96 13.02
N VAL A 450 -10.72 -14.14 13.46
CA VAL A 450 -10.87 -13.27 14.62
C VAL A 450 -10.23 -11.91 14.36
N GLU A 451 -11.02 -10.84 14.37
CA GLU A 451 -10.56 -9.45 14.20
C GLU A 451 -10.96 -8.56 15.38
N THR A 452 -9.97 -7.95 16.03
CA THR A 452 -10.15 -7.01 17.16
C THR A 452 -9.50 -5.66 16.85
N VAL A 453 -10.27 -4.57 16.86
CA VAL A 453 -9.81 -3.23 16.45
C VAL A 453 -10.22 -2.17 17.48
N ALA A 454 -9.27 -1.34 17.94
CA ALA A 454 -9.49 -0.19 18.81
C ALA A 454 -8.90 1.08 18.19
N SER A 455 -9.73 2.04 17.78
CA SER A 455 -9.33 3.29 17.10
C SER A 455 -9.79 4.52 17.87
N GLY A 456 -8.91 5.49 18.14
CA GLY A 456 -9.19 6.67 18.97
C GLY A 456 -8.55 7.96 18.46
N ASP A 457 -9.37 8.91 18.02
CA ASP A 457 -8.98 10.25 17.55
C ASP A 457 -9.09 11.30 18.68
N THR A 458 -8.06 12.11 18.93
CA THR A 458 -8.07 13.13 19.99
C THR A 458 -7.60 14.48 19.47
N LYS A 459 -8.37 15.56 19.68
CA LYS A 459 -8.00 16.92 19.20
C LYS A 459 -7.98 17.91 20.35
N SER A 460 -6.80 18.35 20.75
CA SER A 460 -6.55 19.14 21.96
C SER A 460 -6.04 20.55 21.69
N GLY A 461 -6.43 21.51 22.54
CA GLY A 461 -5.85 22.87 22.52
C GLY A 461 -4.72 23.08 23.53
N ASP A 462 -4.83 22.47 24.71
CA ASP A 462 -3.89 22.57 25.83
C ASP A 462 -3.34 21.20 26.26
N THR A 463 -4.16 20.15 26.22
CA THR A 463 -3.81 18.82 26.75
C THR A 463 -4.64 17.73 26.07
N GLY A 464 -3.96 16.75 25.47
CA GLY A 464 -4.55 15.66 24.70
C GLY A 464 -4.07 14.28 25.17
N LEU A 465 -5.01 13.36 25.36
CA LEU A 465 -4.74 12.00 25.80
C LEU A 465 -5.48 10.96 24.96
N GLY A 466 -4.81 10.39 23.97
CA GLY A 466 -5.29 9.23 23.21
C GLY A 466 -4.84 7.95 23.89
N ILE A 467 -5.75 7.00 24.16
CA ILE A 467 -5.43 5.68 24.70
C ILE A 467 -6.22 4.63 23.94
N SER A 468 -5.55 3.68 23.28
CA SER A 468 -6.23 2.58 22.56
C SER A 468 -5.63 1.21 22.92
N LEU A 469 -6.46 0.24 23.31
CA LEU A 469 -6.01 -1.11 23.68
C LEU A 469 -6.84 -2.20 22.98
N ALA A 470 -6.21 -3.03 22.14
CA ALA A 470 -6.83 -4.20 21.50
C ALA A 470 -6.23 -5.53 22.02
N LEU A 471 -7.07 -6.52 22.32
CA LEU A 471 -6.62 -7.85 22.81
C LEU A 471 -7.45 -9.01 22.23
N THR A 472 -6.83 -9.85 21.39
CA THR A 472 -7.35 -11.13 20.90
C THR A 472 -6.71 -12.30 21.67
N ILE A 473 -7.51 -13.27 22.14
CA ILE A 473 -7.01 -14.61 22.49
C ILE A 473 -7.92 -15.69 21.85
N GLY A 474 -7.41 -16.47 20.90
CA GLY A 474 -8.14 -17.55 20.23
C GLY A 474 -7.52 -18.93 20.47
N SER A 475 -8.35 -19.96 20.62
CA SER A 475 -7.94 -21.35 20.90
C SER A 475 -8.71 -22.36 20.05
N ASP A 476 -8.01 -23.07 19.16
CA ASP A 476 -8.53 -24.16 18.33
C ASP A 476 -8.02 -25.54 18.83
N SER A 477 -8.92 -26.51 18.96
CA SER A 477 -8.60 -27.92 19.18
C SER A 477 -9.34 -28.79 18.18
N VAL A 478 -8.64 -29.67 17.46
CA VAL A 478 -9.24 -30.57 16.48
C VAL A 478 -8.65 -31.96 16.64
N ILE A 479 -9.45 -32.94 17.10
CA ILE A 479 -8.95 -34.26 17.48
C ILE A 479 -9.71 -35.42 16.80
N ALA A 480 -8.97 -36.22 16.04
CA ALA A 480 -9.44 -37.51 15.50
C ALA A 480 -8.68 -38.69 16.13
N THR A 481 -9.36 -39.57 16.85
CA THR A 481 -8.69 -40.67 17.58
C THR A 481 -9.58 -41.87 17.91
N THR A 482 -8.94 -42.97 18.30
CA THR A 482 -9.55 -44.20 18.83
C THR A 482 -8.83 -44.63 20.10
N GLU A 483 -9.57 -45.19 21.05
CA GLU A 483 -9.06 -45.89 22.24
C GLU A 483 -9.36 -47.40 22.17
N ARG A 484 -9.74 -47.91 20.99
CA ARG A 484 -10.21 -49.28 20.78
C ARG A 484 -9.50 -49.98 19.63
N ASN A 485 -9.38 -51.30 19.74
CA ASN A 485 -8.95 -52.17 18.66
C ASN A 485 -9.98 -52.18 17.53
N ILE A 486 -9.50 -52.07 16.29
CA ILE A 486 -10.31 -51.99 15.06
C ILE A 486 -9.81 -53.01 14.05
N THR A 487 -10.71 -53.80 13.47
CA THR A 487 -10.49 -54.54 12.22
C THR A 487 -11.52 -54.11 11.18
N ALA A 488 -11.06 -53.52 10.09
CA ALA A 488 -11.88 -53.00 9.00
C ALA A 488 -11.50 -53.66 7.67
N GLY A 489 -12.47 -54.12 6.89
CA GLY A 489 -12.24 -54.77 5.59
C GLY A 489 -11.71 -53.84 4.48
N GLY A 490 -11.77 -52.52 4.70
CA GLY A 490 -11.25 -51.46 3.83
C GLY A 490 -10.21 -50.58 4.54
N ALA A 491 -10.13 -49.30 4.14
CA ALA A 491 -9.19 -48.34 4.73
C ALA A 491 -9.63 -47.88 6.14
N VAL A 492 -8.66 -47.39 6.93
CA VAL A 492 -8.86 -46.75 8.24
C VAL A 492 -8.24 -45.37 8.19
N THR A 493 -9.00 -44.32 8.50
CA THR A 493 -8.55 -42.92 8.42
C THR A 493 -8.87 -42.16 9.70
N PHE A 494 -7.87 -41.47 10.26
CA PHE A 494 -8.00 -40.43 11.28
C PHE A 494 -7.49 -39.12 10.67
N ALA A 495 -8.32 -38.09 10.62
CA ALA A 495 -7.99 -36.79 10.02
C ALA A 495 -8.40 -35.63 10.94
N ALA A 496 -7.48 -34.71 11.20
CA ALA A 496 -7.72 -33.48 11.96
C ALA A 496 -7.18 -32.28 11.17
N GLY A 497 -7.98 -31.22 11.02
CA GLY A 497 -7.54 -30.00 10.32
C GLY A 497 -8.07 -28.71 10.95
N THR A 498 -7.25 -27.69 11.09
CA THR A 498 -7.74 -26.32 11.34
C THR A 498 -7.10 -25.29 10.42
N THR A 499 -7.88 -24.24 10.10
CA THR A 499 -7.39 -23.03 9.44
C THR A 499 -7.92 -21.81 10.20
N SER A 500 -7.05 -20.95 10.71
CA SER A 500 -7.43 -19.84 11.61
C SER A 500 -6.69 -18.55 11.25
N SER A 501 -7.31 -17.39 11.44
CA SER A 501 -6.65 -16.09 11.33
C SER A 501 -7.01 -15.19 12.51
N ASN A 502 -6.02 -14.51 13.08
CA ASN A 502 -6.17 -13.74 14.32
C ASN A 502 -5.53 -12.35 14.15
N LYS A 503 -6.29 -11.28 14.41
CA LYS A 503 -5.83 -9.90 14.28
C LYS A 503 -6.16 -9.09 15.53
N ALA A 504 -5.20 -8.29 15.99
CA ALA A 504 -5.40 -7.23 16.97
C ALA A 504 -4.79 -5.91 16.45
N GLU A 505 -5.57 -4.83 16.43
CA GLU A 505 -5.16 -3.53 15.91
C GLU A 505 -5.55 -2.42 16.89
N ALA A 506 -4.59 -1.57 17.28
CA ALA A 506 -4.82 -0.44 18.18
C ALA A 506 -4.22 0.86 17.60
N LYS A 507 -5.05 1.88 17.44
CA LYS A 507 -4.70 3.20 16.91
C LYS A 507 -5.13 4.27 17.90
N ALA A 508 -4.20 5.04 18.42
CA ALA A 508 -4.46 6.19 19.28
C ALA A 508 -3.76 7.41 18.68
N SER A 509 -4.49 8.49 18.41
CA SER A 509 -3.90 9.74 17.95
C SER A 509 -4.18 10.92 18.88
N VAL A 510 -3.29 11.90 18.87
CA VAL A 510 -3.49 13.23 19.46
C VAL A 510 -3.00 14.30 18.48
N ALA A 511 -3.88 15.22 18.09
CA ALA A 511 -3.55 16.43 17.36
C ALA A 511 -3.69 17.67 18.27
N GLY A 512 -2.61 18.41 18.47
CA GLY A 512 -2.60 19.75 19.06
C GLY A 512 -3.05 20.80 18.03
N SER A 513 -3.90 21.76 18.41
CA SER A 513 -4.24 22.90 17.55
C SER A 513 -3.11 23.91 17.43
N ASP A 514 -3.08 24.68 16.34
CA ASP A 514 -2.18 25.84 16.14
C ASP A 514 -1.96 26.68 17.41
N GLU A 515 -0.76 27.26 17.54
CA GLU A 515 -0.49 28.34 18.50
C GLU A 515 -1.30 29.61 18.16
N ASN A 516 -2.58 29.59 18.51
CA ASN A 516 -3.32 30.77 18.92
C ASN A 516 -2.65 31.31 20.18
N LYS A 517 -1.57 32.07 19.99
CA LYS A 517 -1.00 32.98 20.99
C LYS A 517 -2.14 33.60 21.77
N ALA A 518 -2.07 33.49 23.10
CA ALA A 518 -2.98 34.15 24.02
C ALA A 518 -2.85 35.67 23.87
N THR A 519 -3.48 36.20 22.82
CA THR A 519 -3.49 37.60 22.46
C THR A 519 -4.40 38.31 23.46
N ALA A 520 -3.76 38.82 24.52
CA ALA A 520 -4.43 39.55 25.58
C ALA A 520 -5.13 40.79 24.99
N ALA A 521 -6.41 40.62 24.67
CA ALA A 521 -7.24 41.63 23.99
C ALA A 521 -7.49 42.87 24.85
N ASP A 522 -7.17 42.81 26.15
CA ASP A 522 -6.75 43.98 26.90
C ASP A 522 -5.34 43.79 27.49
N GLY A 523 -4.59 44.88 27.62
CA GLY A 523 -3.21 44.86 28.12
C GLY A 523 -3.12 44.64 29.64
N LYS A 524 -3.75 43.58 30.15
CA LYS A 524 -3.80 43.22 31.58
C LYS A 524 -3.72 41.73 31.87
N ASP A 525 -4.18 40.87 30.97
CA ASP A 525 -4.01 39.43 31.16
C ASP A 525 -2.57 39.00 30.84
N GLN A 526 -2.06 38.00 31.55
CA GLN A 526 -0.70 37.47 31.36
C GLN A 526 -0.75 36.00 30.99
N GLY A 527 0.09 35.59 30.04
CA GLY A 527 0.01 34.32 29.30
C GLY A 527 -0.21 33.07 30.17
N GLY A 528 -0.95 32.10 29.62
CA GLY A 528 -1.59 30.98 30.33
C GLY A 528 -0.67 29.88 30.89
N GLY A 529 0.57 30.18 31.28
CA GLY A 529 1.46 29.19 31.91
C GLY A 529 0.89 28.63 33.23
N LEU A 530 1.34 27.43 33.62
CA LEU A 530 0.90 26.72 34.83
C LEU A 530 0.94 27.60 36.10
N ASN A 531 1.97 28.43 36.24
CA ASN A 531 2.10 29.37 37.35
C ASN A 531 0.97 30.43 37.39
N ASN A 532 0.44 30.85 36.24
CA ASN A 532 -0.69 31.77 36.16
C ASN A 532 -2.04 31.07 36.38
N GLN A 533 -2.19 29.78 36.01
CA GLN A 533 -3.33 29.00 36.49
C GLN A 533 -3.33 28.89 38.02
N VAL A 534 -2.19 28.54 38.64
CA VAL A 534 -2.04 28.49 40.11
C VAL A 534 -2.32 29.87 40.73
N HIS A 535 -1.77 30.95 40.15
CA HIS A 535 -2.04 32.32 40.63
C HIS A 535 -3.52 32.70 40.54
N ASN A 536 -4.23 32.35 39.47
CA ASN A 536 -5.64 32.65 39.28
C ASN A 536 -6.55 31.78 40.19
N GLN A 537 -6.20 30.52 40.41
CA GLN A 537 -6.84 29.66 41.43
C GLN A 537 -6.62 30.22 42.84
N GLN A 538 -5.42 30.72 43.14
CA GLN A 538 -5.10 31.37 44.41
C GLN A 538 -5.88 32.69 44.59
N GLN A 539 -5.96 33.56 43.57
CA GLN A 539 -6.81 34.75 43.59
C GLN A 539 -8.30 34.42 43.78
N TYR A 540 -8.78 33.31 43.21
CA TYR A 540 -10.15 32.84 43.42
C TYR A 540 -10.37 32.38 44.87
N ALA A 541 -9.41 31.65 45.44
CA ALA A 541 -9.41 31.25 46.84
C ALA A 541 -9.37 32.47 47.78
N ASP A 542 -8.51 33.45 47.53
CA ASP A 542 -8.41 34.70 48.31
C ASP A 542 -9.68 35.55 48.21
N LYS A 543 -10.32 35.63 47.03
CA LYS A 543 -11.65 36.26 46.87
C LYS A 543 -12.72 35.54 47.69
N ARG A 544 -12.72 34.21 47.75
CA ARG A 544 -13.62 33.45 48.64
C ARG A 544 -13.28 33.63 50.12
N ALA A 545 -12.00 33.68 50.49
CA ALA A 545 -11.56 33.93 51.87
C ALA A 545 -12.01 35.32 52.36
N GLY A 546 -11.81 36.35 51.55
CA GLY A 546 -12.28 37.71 51.83
C GLY A 546 -13.81 37.80 51.91
N ALA A 547 -14.55 37.13 51.02
CA ALA A 547 -16.01 37.03 51.09
C ALA A 547 -16.52 36.26 52.32
N ALA A 548 -15.71 35.36 52.88
CA ALA A 548 -15.96 34.66 54.15
C ALA A 548 -15.44 35.42 55.40
N GLY A 549 -14.83 36.61 55.23
CA GLY A 549 -14.32 37.44 56.32
C GLY A 549 -12.96 37.05 56.88
N ALA A 550 -12.20 36.19 56.18
CA ALA A 550 -10.82 35.86 56.52
C ALA A 550 -9.82 36.80 55.82
N SER A 551 -8.72 37.15 56.50
CA SER A 551 -7.66 37.99 55.95
C SER A 551 -6.85 37.25 54.89
N ALA A 552 -6.70 37.85 53.69
CA ALA A 552 -5.82 37.34 52.64
C ALA A 552 -4.34 37.37 53.08
N GLY A 553 -3.55 36.41 52.58
CA GLY A 553 -2.11 36.30 52.87
C GLY A 553 -1.29 37.39 52.19
N THR A 554 -0.27 37.92 52.87
CA THR A 554 0.59 38.99 52.34
C THR A 554 1.97 38.50 51.91
N THR A 555 2.50 39.14 50.86
CA THR A 555 3.85 39.04 50.28
C THR A 555 4.13 37.78 49.46
N GLY A 556 4.54 38.01 48.21
CA GLY A 556 4.74 37.01 47.16
C GLY A 556 4.76 37.61 45.76
N SER A 557 5.14 38.89 45.61
CA SER A 557 5.35 39.47 44.29
C SER A 557 6.72 39.03 43.81
N THR A 558 6.75 38.08 42.88
CA THR A 558 7.88 37.97 41.97
C THR A 558 7.98 39.28 41.18
N ASP A 559 9.21 39.73 40.95
CA ASP A 559 9.50 40.66 39.87
C ASP A 559 9.37 39.92 38.53
N GLY A 560 8.91 40.62 37.49
CA GLY A 560 8.59 40.05 36.17
C GLY A 560 9.81 39.66 35.34
N LYS A 561 10.81 39.02 35.95
CA LYS A 561 12.05 38.51 35.35
C LYS A 561 12.54 37.24 36.07
N ALA A 562 11.74 36.18 36.00
CA ALA A 562 12.27 34.82 36.14
C ALA A 562 13.05 34.43 34.87
N ALA A 563 13.90 33.40 34.96
CA ALA A 563 14.78 32.99 33.86
C ALA A 563 14.01 32.26 32.73
N ALA A 564 14.60 32.30 31.52
CA ALA A 564 14.29 31.50 30.33
C ALA A 564 12.95 30.75 30.35
N ASP A 565 11.94 31.36 29.74
CA ASP A 565 10.61 30.79 29.59
C ASP A 565 10.69 29.60 28.61
N THR A 566 10.95 28.40 29.15
CA THR A 566 10.79 27.15 28.39
C THR A 566 9.32 27.04 28.06
N GLN A 567 9.02 27.21 26.76
CA GLN A 567 7.71 27.24 26.08
C GLN A 567 6.56 26.65 26.90
N SER A 568 5.41 27.34 26.86
CA SER A 568 4.13 26.86 27.42
C SER A 568 3.74 25.52 26.81
N GLY A 569 4.21 24.44 27.41
CA GLY A 569 4.07 23.08 26.90
C GLY A 569 2.64 22.59 27.04
N THR A 570 1.97 22.41 25.90
CA THR A 570 0.86 21.47 25.82
C THR A 570 1.35 20.07 26.19
N VAL A 571 0.45 19.21 26.66
CA VAL A 571 0.77 17.82 26.99
C VAL A 571 -0.05 16.92 26.08
N GLU A 572 0.61 16.39 25.05
CA GLU A 572 0.03 15.53 24.02
C GLU A 572 0.65 14.13 24.15
N VAL A 573 -0.17 13.14 24.51
CA VAL A 573 0.27 11.75 24.72
C VAL A 573 -0.68 10.79 24.00
N ALA A 574 -0.13 10.03 23.05
CA ALA A 574 -0.84 8.99 22.32
C ALA A 574 -0.28 7.61 22.71
N GLY A 575 -1.11 6.77 23.32
CA GLY A 575 -0.71 5.45 23.83
C GLY A 575 -1.55 4.32 23.24
N ALA A 576 -0.96 3.49 22.38
CA ALA A 576 -1.62 2.33 21.78
C ALA A 576 -0.96 1.01 22.18
N ALA A 577 -1.78 -0.02 22.38
CA ALA A 577 -1.31 -1.38 22.62
C ALA A 577 -2.20 -2.41 21.93
N ALA A 578 -1.61 -3.35 21.21
CA ALA A 578 -2.32 -4.45 20.55
C ALA A 578 -1.69 -5.79 20.92
N VAL A 579 -2.53 -6.76 21.27
CA VAL A 579 -2.10 -8.09 21.69
C VAL A 579 -2.90 -9.15 20.95
N SER A 580 -2.24 -10.06 20.23
CA SER A 580 -2.87 -11.25 19.66
C SER A 580 -2.19 -12.51 20.21
N VAL A 581 -3.01 -13.44 20.70
CA VAL A 581 -2.58 -14.78 21.12
C VAL A 581 -3.42 -15.81 20.38
N ALA A 582 -2.81 -16.56 19.48
CA ALA A 582 -3.41 -17.70 18.81
C ALA A 582 -2.83 -19.00 19.36
N THR A 583 -3.67 -19.98 19.66
CA THR A 583 -3.25 -21.36 19.97
C THR A 583 -4.08 -22.31 19.13
N ALA A 584 -3.44 -23.18 18.35
CA ALA A 584 -4.14 -24.09 17.46
C ALA A 584 -3.51 -25.48 17.50
N THR A 585 -4.33 -26.51 17.72
CA THR A 585 -3.88 -27.91 17.74
C THR A 585 -4.75 -28.80 16.86
N ALA A 586 -4.20 -29.27 15.74
CA ALA A 586 -4.75 -30.39 14.98
C ALA A 586 -4.05 -31.70 15.39
N LYS A 587 -4.81 -32.71 15.81
CA LYS A 587 -4.28 -33.95 16.38
C LYS A 587 -5.02 -35.19 15.86
N ALA A 588 -4.36 -35.96 14.99
CA ALA A 588 -4.83 -37.28 14.57
C ALA A 588 -3.96 -38.36 15.20
N THR A 589 -4.50 -39.14 16.13
CA THR A 589 -3.65 -40.06 16.93
C THR A 589 -4.22 -41.44 17.20
N ILE A 590 -3.31 -42.41 17.31
CA ILE A 590 -3.58 -43.80 17.74
C ILE A 590 -2.71 -44.10 18.98
N PRO A 591 -3.27 -44.19 20.19
CA PRO A 591 -2.54 -44.45 21.43
C PRO A 591 -1.75 -45.77 21.51
N ASP A 592 -0.84 -45.84 22.48
CA ASP A 592 -0.09 -47.04 22.88
C ASP A 592 -1.03 -48.24 23.18
N GLY A 593 -0.65 -49.43 22.73
CA GLY A 593 -1.28 -50.70 23.12
C GLY A 593 -2.48 -51.16 22.27
N LEU A 594 -2.95 -50.34 21.33
CA LEU A 594 -4.06 -50.70 20.44
C LEU A 594 -3.63 -51.63 19.29
N THR A 595 -4.60 -52.28 18.65
CA THR A 595 -4.42 -53.06 17.41
C THR A 595 -5.35 -52.54 16.32
N ILE A 596 -4.80 -52.21 15.16
CA ILE A 596 -5.53 -51.66 14.01
C ILE A 596 -5.24 -52.53 12.78
N VAL A 597 -6.28 -53.08 12.16
CA VAL A 597 -6.22 -53.84 10.92
C VAL A 597 -7.06 -53.11 9.86
N ALA A 598 -6.44 -52.74 8.74
CA ALA A 598 -7.07 -52.16 7.57
C ALA A 598 -6.90 -53.12 6.38
N GLY A 599 -8.00 -53.49 5.72
CA GLY A 599 -8.07 -54.64 4.82
C GLY A 599 -8.31 -55.95 5.57
N ASN A 600 -8.75 -57.00 4.87
CA ASN A 600 -9.13 -58.30 5.46
C ASN A 600 -7.95 -59.15 6.03
N GLY A 601 -6.82 -58.55 6.44
CA GLY A 601 -5.70 -59.21 7.14
C GLY A 601 -5.03 -60.39 6.42
N THR A 602 -5.32 -60.57 5.13
CA THR A 602 -5.03 -61.81 4.36
C THR A 602 -4.35 -61.56 3.01
N GLY A 603 -4.09 -60.29 2.65
CA GLY A 603 -3.42 -59.91 1.40
C GLY A 603 -4.27 -60.06 0.13
N VAL A 604 -5.60 -60.07 0.25
CA VAL A 604 -6.55 -60.27 -0.88
C VAL A 604 -7.42 -59.03 -1.16
N THR A 605 -7.50 -58.08 -0.21
CA THR A 605 -8.27 -56.82 -0.35
C THR A 605 -7.48 -55.69 0.30
N THR A 606 -7.31 -54.58 -0.41
CA THR A 606 -6.34 -53.54 -0.05
C THR A 606 -6.93 -52.49 0.89
N GLY A 607 -6.32 -52.29 2.06
CA GLY A 607 -6.70 -51.24 3.02
C GLY A 607 -5.48 -50.44 3.48
N ALA A 608 -5.55 -49.11 3.37
CA ALA A 608 -4.54 -48.20 3.89
C ALA A 608 -4.92 -47.70 5.30
N LEU A 609 -3.92 -47.41 6.13
CA LEU A 609 -4.07 -46.63 7.34
C LEU A 609 -3.58 -45.20 7.09
N ASN A 610 -4.47 -44.22 7.26
CA ASN A 610 -4.15 -42.80 7.13
C ASN A 610 -4.30 -42.12 8.51
N VAL A 611 -3.28 -41.36 8.90
CA VAL A 611 -3.29 -40.52 10.10
C VAL A 611 -2.79 -39.14 9.70
N LYS A 612 -3.69 -38.15 9.62
CA LYS A 612 -3.42 -36.84 9.00
C LYS A 612 -3.75 -35.69 9.96
N ALA A 613 -2.80 -34.80 10.20
CA ALA A 613 -3.01 -33.54 10.91
C ALA A 613 -2.62 -32.37 9.98
N GLU A 614 -3.41 -31.31 9.93
CA GLU A 614 -3.14 -30.11 9.14
C GLU A 614 -3.46 -28.86 9.97
N ASN A 615 -2.55 -27.88 10.03
CA ASN A 615 -2.80 -26.65 10.78
C ASN A 615 -2.19 -25.41 10.11
N ASN A 616 -3.04 -24.50 9.65
CA ASN A 616 -2.62 -23.20 9.10
C ASN A 616 -3.23 -22.07 9.94
N THR A 617 -2.43 -21.43 10.80
CA THR A 617 -2.90 -20.42 11.75
C THR A 617 -2.10 -19.13 11.65
N ASP A 618 -2.75 -18.08 11.17
CA ASP A 618 -2.20 -16.72 11.11
C ASP A 618 -2.50 -15.95 12.41
N SER A 619 -1.57 -15.09 12.85
CA SER A 619 -1.76 -14.16 13.96
C SER A 619 -0.98 -12.86 13.75
N THR A 620 -1.60 -11.71 14.01
CA THR A 620 -1.05 -10.36 13.75
C THR A 620 -1.43 -9.39 14.87
N ALA A 621 -0.49 -8.53 15.28
CA ALA A 621 -0.73 -7.44 16.24
C ALA A 621 -0.14 -6.12 15.70
N ILE A 622 -0.93 -5.03 15.68
CA ILE A 622 -0.58 -3.73 15.09
C ILE A 622 -0.88 -2.62 16.10
N ALA A 623 0.08 -1.74 16.41
CA ALA A 623 -0.11 -0.62 17.32
C ALA A 623 0.46 0.69 16.76
N ASP A 624 -0.31 1.78 16.79
CA ASP A 624 0.06 3.14 16.38
C ASP A 624 -0.39 4.13 17.46
N GLY A 625 0.56 4.89 18.01
CA GLY A 625 0.34 5.89 19.05
C GLY A 625 0.88 7.26 18.61
N SER A 626 0.24 7.90 17.63
CA SER A 626 0.75 9.10 16.96
C SER A 626 0.34 10.42 17.66
N ALA A 627 1.31 11.31 17.92
CA ALA A 627 1.08 12.61 18.55
C ALA A 627 1.70 13.74 17.72
N THR A 628 0.87 14.68 17.24
CA THR A 628 1.24 15.75 16.31
C THR A 628 0.68 17.10 16.76
N ARG A 629 1.23 18.20 16.23
CA ARG A 629 0.66 19.55 16.33
C ARG A 629 0.38 20.09 14.93
N GLU A 630 -0.75 20.77 14.76
CA GLU A 630 -0.96 21.68 13.64
C GLU A 630 -0.12 22.95 13.88
N GLY A 631 0.45 23.52 12.81
CA GLY A 631 1.41 24.64 12.89
C GLY A 631 2.72 24.47 12.10
N GLY A 632 2.74 23.60 11.10
CA GLY A 632 3.87 23.33 10.21
C GLY A 632 3.67 21.97 9.53
N VAL A 633 3.77 21.92 8.20
CA VAL A 633 3.55 20.77 7.27
C VAL A 633 3.15 19.44 7.94
N LYS A 634 1.90 18.99 7.67
CA LYS A 634 1.24 17.80 8.24
C LYS A 634 2.19 16.67 8.67
N GLY A 635 2.50 16.61 9.97
CA GLY A 635 3.24 15.50 10.56
C GLY A 635 2.48 14.18 10.34
N VAL A 636 3.14 13.22 9.69
CA VAL A 636 2.59 11.89 9.37
C VAL A 636 2.47 11.06 10.66
N SER A 637 1.48 10.18 10.72
CA SER A 637 1.34 9.16 11.79
C SER A 637 2.57 8.26 11.82
N SER A 638 2.99 7.77 12.99
CA SER A 638 4.17 6.90 13.11
C SER A 638 3.87 5.43 12.72
N SER A 639 3.46 5.21 11.48
CA SER A 639 4.23 4.28 10.66
C SER A 639 5.47 5.05 10.21
N THR A 640 6.65 4.42 10.22
CA THR A 640 7.88 5.11 9.80
C THR A 640 7.97 5.09 8.29
N ALA A 641 7.31 6.07 7.67
CA ALA A 641 7.63 6.54 6.33
C ALA A 641 9.15 6.70 6.18
N GLY A 642 9.68 6.42 5.00
CA GLY A 642 11.12 6.52 4.75
C GLY A 642 11.64 7.92 5.01
N VAL A 643 12.59 8.03 5.94
CA VAL A 643 13.33 9.26 6.23
C VAL A 643 14.76 9.09 5.71
N PRO A 644 15.37 10.13 5.10
CA PRO A 644 16.81 10.16 4.82
C PRO A 644 17.65 9.84 6.07
N GLY A 645 18.76 9.12 5.90
CA GLY A 645 19.68 8.72 6.97
C GLY A 645 20.64 9.83 7.41
N GLY A 646 20.86 10.83 6.56
CA GLY A 646 21.79 11.94 6.73
C GLY A 646 23.09 11.76 5.94
N ASP A 647 23.55 12.84 5.30
CA ASP A 647 24.67 12.89 4.35
C ASP A 647 25.93 12.11 4.77
N VAL A 648 26.44 11.28 3.85
CA VAL A 648 27.75 10.63 3.93
C VAL A 648 28.58 11.00 2.70
N ASN A 649 29.62 11.82 2.90
CA ASN A 649 30.65 12.02 1.88
C ASN A 649 31.38 10.68 1.62
N VAL A 650 31.38 10.24 0.36
CA VAL A 650 31.91 8.96 -0.11
C VAL A 650 33.39 9.06 -0.45
N THR A 651 33.75 10.05 -1.27
CA THR A 651 35.06 10.17 -1.93
C THR A 651 36.15 10.67 -1.00
N LYS A 652 35.93 11.81 -0.35
CA LYS A 652 36.86 12.52 0.55
C LYS A 652 38.22 12.80 -0.11
N LEU A 653 38.25 13.10 -1.42
CA LEU A 653 39.47 13.37 -2.18
C LEU A 653 39.70 14.86 -2.41
N LEU A 654 40.97 15.23 -2.61
CA LEU A 654 41.34 16.57 -3.07
C LEU A 654 41.20 16.66 -4.58
N GLY A 655 40.32 17.53 -5.06
CA GLY A 655 39.92 17.59 -6.46
C GLY A 655 38.42 17.76 -6.63
N GLN A 656 37.96 17.93 -7.88
CA GLN A 656 36.55 17.87 -8.25
C GLN A 656 36.19 16.40 -8.51
N GLN A 657 35.06 15.93 -7.99
CA GLN A 657 34.40 14.69 -8.41
C GLN A 657 33.01 15.01 -8.98
N SER A 658 32.56 14.21 -9.94
CA SER A 658 31.32 14.42 -10.71
C SER A 658 30.80 13.08 -11.26
N GLU A 659 29.69 13.10 -12.02
CA GLU A 659 29.20 11.97 -12.82
C GLU A 659 29.22 10.63 -12.06
N THR A 660 28.33 10.51 -11.08
CA THR A 660 28.32 9.40 -10.12
C THR A 660 27.28 8.35 -10.45
N THR A 661 27.70 7.09 -10.47
CA THR A 661 26.83 5.91 -10.60
C THR A 661 26.87 5.06 -9.32
N ILE A 662 25.79 4.33 -9.04
CA ILE A 662 25.65 3.48 -7.85
C ILE A 662 25.07 2.11 -8.22
N ALA A 663 25.60 1.06 -7.60
CA ALA A 663 25.03 -0.28 -7.66
C ALA A 663 24.98 -0.91 -6.27
N VAL A 664 23.83 -1.49 -5.93
CA VAL A 664 23.57 -2.23 -4.68
C VAL A 664 23.55 -3.72 -4.99
N ASN A 665 24.21 -4.55 -4.17
CA ASN A 665 24.24 -5.99 -4.37
C ASN A 665 22.87 -6.63 -4.06
N PRO A 666 22.14 -7.21 -5.03
CA PRO A 666 20.77 -7.71 -4.83
C PRO A 666 20.69 -8.92 -3.88
N ALA A 667 21.81 -9.59 -3.60
CA ALA A 667 21.89 -10.69 -2.63
C ALA A 667 22.44 -10.26 -1.26
N ASN A 668 22.91 -9.01 -1.12
CA ASN A 668 23.50 -8.47 0.11
C ASN A 668 23.52 -6.93 0.09
N HIS A 669 22.40 -6.27 0.40
CA HIS A 669 22.25 -4.81 0.27
C HIS A 669 23.19 -3.97 1.15
N GLN A 670 23.96 -4.60 2.05
CA GLN A 670 25.06 -3.94 2.77
C GLN A 670 26.30 -3.71 1.89
N ASN A 671 26.43 -4.40 0.75
CA ASN A 671 27.49 -4.21 -0.22
C ASN A 671 27.00 -3.29 -1.34
N ILE A 672 27.39 -2.02 -1.23
CA ILE A 672 27.08 -0.94 -2.17
C ILE A 672 28.40 -0.50 -2.82
N ILE A 673 28.35 -0.14 -4.10
CA ILE A 673 29.50 0.39 -4.83
C ILE A 673 29.08 1.68 -5.53
N VAL A 674 29.84 2.75 -5.31
CA VAL A 674 29.71 4.04 -5.98
C VAL A 674 30.94 4.26 -6.87
N ALA A 675 30.75 4.77 -8.07
CA ALA A 675 31.84 5.13 -8.98
C ALA A 675 31.61 6.54 -9.56
N PRO A 676 32.52 7.49 -9.31
CA PRO A 676 32.45 8.84 -9.89
C PRO A 676 33.63 9.15 -10.83
N ASN A 677 33.50 10.21 -11.63
CA ASN A 677 34.62 10.87 -12.28
C ASN A 677 35.51 11.57 -11.22
N ASN A 678 36.84 11.59 -11.42
CA ASN A 678 37.85 12.08 -10.48
C ASN A 678 38.85 13.03 -11.16
N ILE A 679 38.86 14.31 -10.76
CA ILE A 679 39.68 15.36 -11.37
C ILE A 679 40.51 16.08 -10.28
N PRO A 680 41.85 16.20 -10.38
CA PRO A 680 42.72 15.77 -11.46
C PRO A 680 43.02 14.27 -11.38
N GLY A 681 42.75 13.56 -12.47
CA GLY A 681 42.80 12.09 -12.51
C GLY A 681 42.05 11.48 -13.70
N ILE A 682 41.27 12.29 -14.42
CA ILE A 682 40.60 12.02 -15.69
C ILE A 682 41.03 13.08 -16.73
N PHE A 683 40.96 12.73 -18.02
CA PHE A 683 41.48 13.51 -19.17
C PHE A 683 43.01 13.75 -19.16
N ASP A 684 43.80 13.00 -18.38
CA ASP A 684 45.26 13.05 -18.38
C ASP A 684 45.89 11.71 -18.80
N ALA A 685 47.07 11.74 -19.43
CA ALA A 685 47.72 10.56 -20.02
C ALA A 685 48.30 9.54 -18.99
N THR A 686 47.87 9.62 -17.73
CA THR A 686 48.14 8.71 -16.62
C THR A 686 46.90 8.39 -15.78
N SER A 687 45.71 8.79 -16.22
CA SER A 687 44.43 8.58 -15.53
C SER A 687 44.11 7.11 -15.27
N GLN A 688 43.51 6.86 -14.09
CA GLN A 688 43.05 5.55 -13.66
C GLN A 688 41.89 5.71 -12.67
N ASP A 689 40.75 5.12 -12.99
CA ASP A 689 39.54 5.31 -12.19
C ASP A 689 39.53 4.48 -10.91
N SER A 690 38.70 4.93 -9.96
CA SER A 690 38.47 4.28 -8.67
C SER A 690 36.97 4.06 -8.44
N VAL A 691 36.64 2.98 -7.73
CA VAL A 691 35.30 2.75 -7.18
C VAL A 691 35.35 2.69 -5.66
N TRP A 692 34.33 3.22 -5.00
CA TRP A 692 34.20 3.21 -3.55
C TRP A 692 33.26 2.09 -3.13
N VAL A 693 33.76 1.17 -2.32
CA VAL A 693 33.01 -0.01 -1.87
C VAL A 693 32.64 0.15 -0.41
N SER A 694 31.35 0.09 -0.11
CA SER A 694 30.84 -0.16 1.24
C SER A 694 30.55 -1.65 1.45
N THR A 695 30.60 -2.07 2.72
CA THR A 695 30.18 -3.40 3.18
C THR A 695 29.29 -3.34 4.44
N ASP A 696 28.78 -2.14 4.76
CA ASP A 696 28.03 -1.79 5.96
C ASP A 696 26.89 -0.79 5.67
N GLY A 697 26.30 -0.90 4.45
CA GLY A 697 25.13 -0.11 4.05
C GLY A 697 25.42 1.39 3.92
N GLY A 698 26.54 1.73 3.29
CA GLY A 698 26.96 3.12 3.05
C GLY A 698 27.54 3.85 4.27
N THR A 699 27.64 3.20 5.44
CA THR A 699 28.20 3.82 6.66
C THR A 699 29.70 4.11 6.52
N THR A 700 30.46 3.20 5.88
CA THR A 700 31.88 3.42 5.55
C THR A 700 32.21 2.94 4.13
N TRP A 701 33.18 3.61 3.52
CA TRP A 701 33.58 3.43 2.12
C TRP A 701 35.08 3.16 2.00
N THR A 702 35.48 2.39 0.99
CA THR A 702 36.89 2.09 0.69
C THR A 702 37.13 2.16 -0.81
N GLU A 703 38.01 3.08 -1.22
CA GLU A 703 38.50 3.25 -2.59
C GLU A 703 39.17 1.97 -3.15
N LYS A 704 38.95 1.67 -4.44
CA LYS A 704 39.53 0.57 -5.20
C LYS A 704 39.86 1.03 -6.63
N LEU A 705 41.15 1.08 -6.99
CA LEU A 705 41.58 1.35 -8.37
C LEU A 705 41.11 0.26 -9.34
N ILE A 706 40.55 0.68 -10.47
CA ILE A 706 40.17 -0.18 -11.60
C ILE A 706 41.37 -0.41 -12.53
N PRO A 707 41.74 -1.66 -12.86
CA PRO A 707 42.83 -1.93 -13.78
C PRO A 707 42.42 -1.67 -15.25
N LEU A 708 43.21 -0.87 -15.97
CA LEU A 708 43.04 -0.67 -17.41
C LEU A 708 43.13 -1.99 -18.20
N PRO A 709 42.33 -2.15 -19.27
CA PRO A 709 42.39 -3.32 -20.14
C PRO A 709 43.70 -3.38 -20.94
N THR A 710 44.06 -4.58 -21.41
CA THR A 710 45.32 -4.80 -22.15
C THR A 710 45.33 -4.05 -23.49
N GLY A 711 46.03 -2.92 -23.52
CA GLY A 711 46.16 -2.07 -24.70
C GLY A 711 45.61 -0.65 -24.50
N GLY A 712 44.86 -0.40 -23.42
CA GLY A 712 44.45 0.96 -23.05
C GLY A 712 45.63 1.83 -22.61
N ALA A 713 45.57 3.12 -22.89
CA ALA A 713 46.61 4.07 -22.48
C ALA A 713 46.31 4.71 -21.11
N ALA A 714 45.08 5.16 -20.91
CA ALA A 714 44.60 5.90 -19.75
C ALA A 714 43.06 5.80 -19.67
N SER A 715 42.44 6.19 -18.55
CA SER A 715 40.99 6.25 -18.35
C SER A 715 40.38 7.59 -18.79
N HIS A 716 39.27 7.60 -19.54
CA HIS A 716 38.61 8.86 -19.94
C HIS A 716 37.45 9.27 -19.04
N GLY A 717 36.83 8.33 -18.30
CA GLY A 717 35.76 8.59 -17.34
C GLY A 717 34.43 7.96 -17.71
N ASP A 718 33.36 8.62 -17.26
CA ASP A 718 31.93 8.30 -17.39
C ASP A 718 31.55 6.87 -16.96
N PRO A 719 31.83 6.52 -15.68
CA PRO A 719 31.65 5.17 -15.18
C PRO A 719 30.17 4.74 -15.18
N SER A 720 29.94 3.48 -15.57
CA SER A 720 28.69 2.76 -15.29
C SER A 720 28.98 1.35 -14.77
N LEU A 721 28.19 0.87 -13.80
CA LEU A 721 28.36 -0.47 -13.22
C LEU A 721 27.06 -1.14 -12.79
N VAL A 722 27.04 -2.47 -12.80
CA VAL A 722 25.95 -3.30 -12.26
C VAL A 722 26.48 -4.54 -11.55
N PHE A 723 25.73 -5.01 -10.55
CA PHE A 723 25.86 -6.38 -10.03
C PHE A 723 25.21 -7.39 -10.99
N SER A 724 25.64 -8.65 -10.96
CA SER A 724 24.81 -9.75 -11.50
C SER A 724 23.54 -9.93 -10.67
N ARG A 725 22.47 -10.49 -11.23
CA ARG A 725 21.17 -10.65 -10.53
C ARG A 725 21.27 -11.59 -9.32
N ASP A 726 22.29 -12.46 -9.28
CA ASP A 726 22.62 -13.32 -8.14
C ASP A 726 23.61 -12.69 -7.14
N GLY A 727 24.03 -11.43 -7.36
CA GLY A 727 24.99 -10.72 -6.51
C GLY A 727 26.43 -11.25 -6.53
N SER A 728 26.73 -12.25 -7.36
CA SER A 728 28.03 -12.95 -7.39
C SER A 728 29.16 -12.17 -8.06
N ARG A 729 28.83 -11.20 -8.91
CA ARG A 729 29.76 -10.46 -9.78
C ARG A 729 29.38 -8.98 -9.83
N VAL A 730 30.38 -8.15 -10.13
CA VAL A 730 30.22 -6.74 -10.51
C VAL A 730 30.87 -6.55 -11.86
N VAL A 731 30.16 -5.94 -12.80
CA VAL A 731 30.71 -5.51 -14.09
C VAL A 731 30.76 -3.98 -14.08
N TYR A 732 31.94 -3.43 -14.28
CA TYR A 732 32.22 -1.99 -14.36
C TYR A 732 32.68 -1.67 -15.79
N VAL A 733 32.21 -0.55 -16.33
CA VAL A 733 32.46 -0.08 -17.69
C VAL A 733 32.90 1.37 -17.64
N HIS A 734 33.84 1.75 -18.51
CA HIS A 734 34.40 3.09 -18.61
C HIS A 734 35.08 3.34 -19.96
N MET A 735 35.24 4.62 -20.32
CA MET A 735 35.98 5.04 -21.51
C MET A 735 37.49 4.88 -21.30
N VAL A 736 38.21 4.49 -22.35
CA VAL A 736 39.66 4.25 -22.33
C VAL A 736 40.35 4.88 -23.55
N ASP A 737 41.42 5.63 -23.32
CA ASP A 737 42.26 6.22 -24.37
C ASP A 737 42.91 5.14 -25.26
N LYS A 738 42.70 5.23 -26.58
CA LYS A 738 43.44 4.41 -27.56
C LYS A 738 44.88 4.92 -27.72
N THR A 739 45.81 4.04 -28.05
CA THR A 739 47.27 4.31 -27.97
C THR A 739 47.87 5.21 -29.07
N VAL A 740 47.05 5.96 -29.81
CA VAL A 740 47.50 6.92 -30.85
C VAL A 740 47.64 8.31 -30.20
N PRO A 741 48.81 8.99 -30.30
CA PRO A 741 49.03 10.25 -29.59
C PRO A 741 48.25 11.42 -30.21
N THR A 742 47.07 11.69 -29.66
CA THR A 742 46.32 12.93 -29.81
C THR A 742 47.06 14.11 -29.15
N PRO A 743 46.81 15.36 -29.58
CA PRO A 743 47.22 16.53 -28.81
C PRO A 743 46.41 16.61 -27.49
N PRO A 744 46.94 17.26 -26.43
CA PRO A 744 46.25 17.32 -25.14
C PRO A 744 44.87 17.98 -25.26
N HIS A 745 43.90 17.39 -24.56
CA HIS A 745 42.47 17.69 -24.66
C HIS A 745 42.20 19.17 -24.34
N GLY A 746 41.43 19.82 -25.22
CA GLY A 746 41.19 21.25 -25.17
C GLY A 746 40.03 21.65 -26.08
N ASN A 747 38.81 21.41 -25.59
CA ASN A 747 37.52 21.87 -26.12
C ASN A 747 37.41 21.93 -27.66
N GLY A 748 37.05 20.79 -28.28
CA GLY A 748 36.67 20.74 -29.71
C GLY A 748 37.56 19.94 -30.67
N THR A 749 38.50 19.14 -30.17
CA THR A 749 39.06 18.00 -30.93
C THR A 749 38.95 16.74 -30.08
N MET A 750 38.01 15.88 -30.43
CA MET A 750 37.73 14.62 -29.75
C MET A 750 38.89 13.64 -29.86
N GLY A 751 39.00 12.77 -28.86
CA GLY A 751 39.98 11.70 -28.86
C GLY A 751 39.56 10.54 -29.76
N ALA A 752 40.29 9.44 -29.65
CA ALA A 752 39.81 8.15 -30.13
C ALA A 752 39.71 7.27 -28.88
N HIS A 753 38.51 7.09 -28.36
CA HIS A 753 38.25 6.34 -27.13
C HIS A 753 37.77 4.92 -27.48
N GLY A 754 37.95 3.96 -26.59
CA GLY A 754 37.38 2.62 -26.69
C GLY A 754 36.76 2.22 -25.35
N ILE A 755 35.76 1.35 -25.38
CA ILE A 755 35.02 0.97 -24.17
C ILE A 755 35.76 -0.15 -23.43
N GLY A 756 36.27 0.18 -22.24
CA GLY A 756 36.90 -0.75 -21.31
C GLY A 756 35.88 -1.41 -20.38
N VAL A 757 36.15 -2.65 -19.96
CA VAL A 757 35.32 -3.37 -18.99
C VAL A 757 36.20 -4.07 -17.97
N ALA A 758 35.82 -4.02 -16.69
CA ALA A 758 36.44 -4.76 -15.60
C ALA A 758 35.39 -5.59 -14.84
N VAL A 759 35.78 -6.76 -14.31
CA VAL A 759 34.89 -7.65 -13.55
C VAL A 759 35.46 -8.07 -12.20
N SER A 760 34.73 -7.74 -11.13
CA SER A 760 34.99 -8.21 -9.76
C SER A 760 34.13 -9.45 -9.44
N LEU A 761 34.68 -10.35 -8.63
CA LEU A 761 34.07 -11.62 -8.21
C LEU A 761 33.86 -11.70 -6.67
N ASP A 762 34.06 -10.59 -5.95
CA ASP A 762 34.05 -10.52 -4.49
C ASP A 762 33.38 -9.22 -3.96
N GLY A 763 32.38 -8.71 -4.69
CA GLY A 763 31.61 -7.52 -4.31
C GLY A 763 32.39 -6.21 -4.44
N GLY A 764 33.24 -6.10 -5.48
CA GLY A 764 34.10 -4.94 -5.74
C GLY A 764 35.38 -4.90 -4.90
N ASN A 765 35.61 -5.89 -4.02
CA ASN A 765 36.74 -5.83 -3.09
C ASN A 765 38.10 -6.00 -3.75
N THR A 766 38.17 -6.77 -4.84
CA THR A 766 39.32 -6.87 -5.73
C THR A 766 38.92 -6.77 -7.20
N TRP A 767 39.78 -6.09 -7.96
CA TRP A 767 39.74 -5.97 -9.42
C TRP A 767 41.09 -6.44 -9.96
N LEU A 768 41.10 -7.27 -10.99
CA LEU A 768 42.32 -7.94 -11.48
C LEU A 768 42.54 -7.64 -12.97
N PRO A 769 43.76 -7.31 -13.43
CA PRO A 769 44.09 -7.15 -14.85
C PRO A 769 43.94 -8.41 -15.72
N ALA A 770 43.49 -9.53 -15.14
CA ALA A 770 43.11 -10.75 -15.86
C ALA A 770 41.58 -10.84 -16.08
N ASN A 771 40.80 -9.97 -15.44
CA ASN A 771 39.35 -9.84 -15.51
C ASN A 771 38.97 -8.52 -16.20
N THR A 772 39.72 -8.13 -17.24
CA THR A 772 39.50 -6.89 -18.01
C THR A 772 39.30 -7.23 -19.48
N ALA A 773 38.35 -6.57 -20.13
CA ALA A 773 38.06 -6.71 -21.56
C ALA A 773 37.98 -5.34 -22.24
N VAL A 774 37.90 -5.36 -23.58
CA VAL A 774 37.53 -4.22 -24.42
C VAL A 774 36.27 -4.65 -25.19
N ILE A 775 35.29 -3.78 -25.31
CA ILE A 775 34.18 -3.95 -26.25
C ILE A 775 34.62 -3.38 -27.60
N GLY A 776 34.59 -4.21 -28.63
CA GLY A 776 35.12 -3.84 -29.94
C GLY A 776 36.65 -3.88 -29.98
N SER A 777 37.31 -2.77 -30.35
CA SER A 777 38.75 -2.68 -30.51
C SER A 777 39.38 -1.39 -29.95
N LEU A 778 40.71 -1.37 -29.84
CA LEU A 778 41.50 -0.17 -29.53
C LEU A 778 42.31 0.35 -30.73
N ASP A 779 41.99 -0.12 -31.95
CA ASP A 779 42.49 0.49 -33.18
C ASP A 779 41.76 1.84 -33.41
N ALA A 780 42.38 2.77 -34.15
CA ALA A 780 41.87 4.15 -34.25
C ALA A 780 40.50 4.28 -34.91
N ASP A 781 40.25 3.40 -35.88
CA ASP A 781 39.10 3.26 -36.77
C ASP A 781 38.80 1.74 -36.76
N GLU A 782 37.71 1.32 -36.10
CA GLU A 782 37.34 -0.09 -35.94
C GLU A 782 36.43 -0.59 -37.06
N ASP A 783 35.46 0.21 -37.53
CA ASP A 783 34.46 -0.24 -38.50
C ASP A 783 34.81 0.05 -39.97
N GLY A 784 35.88 0.84 -40.22
CA GLY A 784 36.53 1.01 -41.52
C GLY A 784 36.03 2.20 -42.34
N ASP A 785 35.31 3.15 -41.73
CA ASP A 785 34.71 4.30 -42.39
C ASP A 785 35.69 5.47 -42.68
N SER A 786 36.93 5.37 -42.18
CA SER A 786 38.01 6.38 -42.22
C SER A 786 37.87 7.59 -41.28
N ILE A 787 36.99 7.50 -40.30
CA ILE A 787 36.83 8.41 -39.17
C ILE A 787 37.45 7.73 -37.93
N ASN A 788 37.88 8.50 -36.93
CA ASN A 788 38.29 7.89 -35.65
C ASN A 788 37.02 7.50 -34.88
N ASP A 789 36.95 6.31 -34.28
CA ASP A 789 35.86 6.05 -33.32
C ASP A 789 36.11 6.90 -32.06
N ASP A 790 35.32 7.96 -31.91
CA ASP A 790 35.05 8.61 -30.64
C ASP A 790 33.84 7.89 -30.05
N ASN A 791 34.04 7.14 -28.97
CA ASN A 791 32.94 6.52 -28.22
C ASN A 791 32.67 7.40 -26.99
N ASP A 792 31.40 7.67 -26.71
CA ASP A 792 30.93 8.53 -25.63
C ASP A 792 29.67 7.92 -24.97
N LYS A 793 29.24 8.52 -23.87
CA LYS A 793 28.54 7.97 -22.72
C LYS A 793 27.95 6.56 -22.85
N GLU A 794 28.62 5.63 -22.18
CA GLU A 794 28.26 4.24 -22.10
C GLU A 794 27.56 3.85 -20.79
N PHE A 795 26.44 3.15 -20.93
CA PHE A 795 25.69 2.62 -19.80
C PHE A 795 25.56 1.10 -19.88
N ILE A 796 25.78 0.43 -18.74
CA ILE A 796 25.59 -1.01 -18.59
C ILE A 796 24.26 -1.35 -17.89
N ALA A 797 23.64 -2.44 -18.33
CA ALA A 797 22.53 -3.09 -17.64
C ALA A 797 22.73 -4.61 -17.57
N VAL A 798 21.96 -5.26 -16.70
CA VAL A 798 21.87 -6.71 -16.54
C VAL A 798 20.42 -7.16 -16.56
N GLY A 799 20.15 -8.36 -17.06
CA GLY A 799 18.81 -8.94 -17.06
C GLY A 799 18.77 -10.41 -17.42
N PRO A 800 17.58 -11.00 -17.57
CA PRO A 800 17.42 -12.36 -18.10
C PRO A 800 17.96 -12.50 -19.53
N ASP A 801 18.63 -13.62 -19.82
CA ASP A 801 18.97 -14.00 -21.20
C ASP A 801 17.73 -14.54 -21.93
N VAL A 802 17.36 -13.94 -23.07
CA VAL A 802 16.15 -14.32 -23.85
C VAL A 802 16.12 -15.78 -24.31
N PHE A 803 17.28 -16.46 -24.36
CA PHE A 803 17.37 -17.89 -24.72
C PHE A 803 17.32 -18.83 -23.50
N ASP A 804 17.55 -18.31 -22.30
CA ASP A 804 17.42 -19.01 -21.01
C ASP A 804 17.37 -17.99 -19.86
N THR A 805 16.17 -17.54 -19.48
CA THR A 805 15.97 -16.43 -18.52
C THR A 805 16.51 -16.69 -17.12
N THR A 806 16.88 -17.95 -16.82
CA THR A 806 17.58 -18.36 -15.59
C THR A 806 19.06 -17.95 -15.58
N LYS A 807 19.61 -17.51 -16.71
CA LYS A 807 20.94 -16.91 -16.84
C LYS A 807 20.86 -15.40 -16.99
N ASP A 808 21.94 -14.75 -16.59
CA ASP A 808 22.14 -13.32 -16.79
C ASP A 808 22.70 -13.03 -18.19
N ARG A 809 22.24 -11.94 -18.77
CA ARG A 809 22.89 -11.24 -19.87
C ARG A 809 23.20 -9.81 -19.43
N PHE A 810 24.39 -9.36 -19.75
CA PHE A 810 24.79 -7.95 -19.64
C PHE A 810 24.64 -7.30 -21.01
N ALA A 811 24.25 -6.03 -21.05
CA ALA A 811 24.24 -5.19 -22.24
C ALA A 811 24.93 -3.86 -21.91
N VAL A 812 25.78 -3.40 -22.81
CA VAL A 812 26.33 -2.03 -22.79
C VAL A 812 25.86 -1.34 -24.06
N THR A 813 25.23 -0.18 -23.91
CA THR A 813 25.01 0.77 -25.00
C THR A 813 25.95 1.94 -24.86
N PHE A 814 26.36 2.50 -25.99
CA PHE A 814 27.27 3.63 -26.07
C PHE A 814 27.02 4.41 -27.36
N GLN A 815 27.31 5.71 -27.33
CA GLN A 815 27.46 6.52 -28.52
C GLN A 815 28.78 6.17 -29.20
N ARG A 816 28.80 6.14 -30.54
CA ARG A 816 30.02 6.24 -31.35
C ARG A 816 29.80 7.26 -32.46
N SER A 817 30.59 8.33 -32.48
CA SER A 817 30.52 9.41 -33.48
C SER A 817 29.09 9.97 -33.69
N GLY A 818 28.25 9.92 -32.65
CA GLY A 818 26.84 10.35 -32.68
C GLY A 818 25.81 9.29 -33.11
N VAL A 819 26.19 8.01 -33.19
CA VAL A 819 25.31 6.86 -33.49
C VAL A 819 25.28 5.91 -32.30
N ILE A 820 24.12 5.33 -31.95
CA ILE A 820 24.01 4.42 -30.80
C ILE A 820 24.33 2.97 -31.20
N TYR A 821 25.30 2.39 -30.51
CA TYR A 821 25.70 0.99 -30.62
C TYR A 821 25.39 0.24 -29.31
N ALA A 822 25.18 -1.08 -29.41
CA ALA A 822 25.04 -2.01 -28.30
C ALA A 822 25.99 -3.19 -28.44
N SER A 823 26.46 -3.73 -27.32
CA SER A 823 27.07 -5.06 -27.23
C SER A 823 26.53 -5.83 -26.03
N THR A 824 26.42 -7.16 -26.12
CA THR A 824 25.94 -8.01 -25.03
C THR A 824 26.90 -9.14 -24.67
N SER A 825 26.87 -9.55 -23.40
CA SER A 825 27.77 -10.57 -22.83
C SER A 825 27.02 -11.53 -21.90
N PRO A 826 27.37 -12.84 -21.88
CA PRO A 826 26.85 -13.80 -20.90
C PRO A 826 27.61 -13.78 -19.56
N ASP A 827 28.74 -13.08 -19.46
CA ASP A 827 29.66 -13.21 -18.33
C ASP A 827 30.32 -11.90 -17.85
N GLY A 828 30.25 -10.81 -18.62
CA GLY A 828 30.88 -9.51 -18.37
C GLY A 828 32.28 -9.35 -18.99
N LEU A 829 32.82 -10.39 -19.64
CA LEU A 829 34.18 -10.40 -20.22
C LEU A 829 34.18 -10.78 -21.70
N THR A 830 33.26 -11.65 -22.12
CA THR A 830 33.09 -12.14 -23.48
C THR A 830 31.97 -11.34 -24.15
N TRP A 831 32.33 -10.28 -24.86
CA TRP A 831 31.39 -9.37 -25.53
C TRP A 831 31.19 -9.76 -27.01
N CYS A 832 30.03 -9.43 -27.59
CA CYS A 832 29.86 -9.51 -29.04
C CYS A 832 30.48 -8.29 -29.74
N ALA A 833 30.63 -8.38 -31.06
CA ALA A 833 30.91 -7.18 -31.85
C ALA A 833 29.77 -6.16 -31.65
N PRO A 834 30.05 -4.85 -31.60
CA PRO A 834 29.02 -3.82 -31.53
C PRO A 834 27.99 -3.93 -32.67
N VAL A 835 26.73 -3.67 -32.36
CA VAL A 835 25.59 -3.65 -33.29
C VAL A 835 24.86 -2.32 -33.12
N ILE A 836 24.58 -1.62 -34.21
CA ILE A 836 23.82 -0.36 -34.18
C ILE A 836 22.40 -0.65 -33.66
N VAL A 837 21.93 0.18 -32.73
CA VAL A 837 20.60 0.05 -32.11
C VAL A 837 19.52 0.60 -33.03
N GLY A 838 19.65 1.85 -33.46
CA GLY A 838 18.69 2.53 -34.31
C GLY A 838 19.39 3.45 -35.31
N GLY A 839 18.69 3.78 -36.39
CA GLY A 839 19.21 4.59 -37.47
C GLY A 839 20.43 3.99 -38.19
N VAL A 840 21.15 4.83 -38.93
CA VAL A 840 22.45 4.50 -39.53
C VAL A 840 23.33 5.75 -39.58
N ASP A 841 24.65 5.56 -39.48
CA ASP A 841 25.68 6.60 -39.63
C ASP A 841 25.48 7.46 -40.88
N GLY A 842 25.09 8.72 -40.69
CA GLY A 842 24.89 9.66 -41.79
C GLY A 842 26.09 10.55 -42.11
N HIS A 843 26.81 10.98 -41.06
CA HIS A 843 27.75 12.13 -41.04
C HIS A 843 27.38 13.30 -41.99
N ARG A 844 26.08 13.59 -42.12
CA ARG A 844 25.50 14.54 -43.07
C ARG A 844 24.28 15.24 -42.46
N ASP A 845 24.52 16.30 -41.71
CA ASP A 845 23.49 17.28 -41.35
C ASP A 845 22.77 17.77 -42.63
N ASN A 846 21.48 17.47 -42.71
CA ASN A 846 20.56 17.95 -43.74
C ASN A 846 19.53 18.96 -43.19
N GLY A 847 19.53 19.25 -41.89
CA GLY A 847 18.59 20.16 -41.23
C GLY A 847 17.12 19.76 -41.28
N ASP A 848 16.79 18.45 -41.21
CA ASP A 848 15.41 17.96 -41.01
C ASP A 848 15.20 17.50 -39.55
N LEU A 849 13.98 17.65 -39.06
CA LEU A 849 13.63 17.76 -37.64
C LEU A 849 13.09 16.47 -37.00
N ARG A 850 13.20 15.33 -37.70
CA ARG A 850 12.48 14.08 -37.41
C ARG A 850 13.20 12.84 -37.95
N ALA A 851 14.54 12.88 -38.00
CA ALA A 851 15.34 11.94 -38.77
C ALA A 851 16.71 11.68 -38.12
N PRO A 852 17.04 10.44 -37.72
CA PRO A 852 18.39 9.98 -37.33
C PRO A 852 19.51 10.66 -38.11
N SER A 853 20.10 11.63 -37.44
CA SER A 853 20.98 12.66 -37.99
C SER A 853 22.47 12.33 -37.80
N GLY A 854 22.78 11.34 -36.96
CA GLY A 854 24.11 11.10 -36.41
C GLY A 854 24.43 12.02 -35.24
N HIS A 855 23.42 12.45 -34.49
CA HIS A 855 23.51 13.36 -33.33
C HIS A 855 22.80 12.77 -32.10
N SER A 856 22.99 11.47 -31.86
CA SER A 856 22.46 10.74 -30.71
C SER A 856 23.47 10.61 -29.57
N ILE A 857 23.00 10.60 -28.32
CA ILE A 857 23.80 10.44 -27.09
C ILE A 857 22.92 9.88 -25.94
N ASP A 858 23.50 9.65 -24.76
CA ASP A 858 22.78 9.28 -23.52
C ASP A 858 21.92 8.01 -23.64
N ALA A 859 22.51 6.94 -24.18
CA ALA A 859 21.80 5.71 -24.51
C ALA A 859 21.71 4.74 -23.32
N ILE A 860 20.57 4.74 -22.63
CA ILE A 860 20.31 3.89 -21.46
C ILE A 860 19.75 2.53 -21.91
N PRO A 861 20.36 1.39 -21.54
CA PRO A 861 19.81 0.06 -21.79
C PRO A 861 19.05 -0.45 -20.57
N ARG A 862 17.96 -1.20 -20.77
CA ARG A 862 17.31 -2.02 -19.73
C ARG A 862 16.74 -3.30 -20.33
N PHE A 863 16.63 -4.34 -19.53
CA PHE A 863 16.02 -5.59 -19.99
C PHE A 863 14.51 -5.60 -19.71
N GLY A 864 13.78 -6.47 -20.40
CA GLY A 864 12.43 -6.89 -20.05
C GLY A 864 12.42 -8.20 -19.26
N PRO A 865 11.28 -8.54 -18.62
CA PRO A 865 11.18 -9.71 -17.73
C PRO A 865 11.39 -11.06 -18.44
N ASN A 866 11.31 -11.14 -19.78
CA ASN A 866 11.59 -12.35 -20.54
C ASN A 866 12.94 -12.30 -21.31
N GLY A 867 13.72 -11.23 -21.14
CA GLY A 867 15.00 -11.03 -21.82
C GLY A 867 14.93 -10.19 -23.10
N GLU A 868 13.81 -9.50 -23.32
CA GLU A 868 13.78 -8.31 -24.19
C GLU A 868 14.91 -7.35 -23.79
N LEU A 869 15.48 -6.61 -24.74
CA LEU A 869 16.45 -5.56 -24.46
C LEU A 869 15.94 -4.25 -25.06
N TYR A 870 15.63 -3.30 -24.20
CA TYR A 870 15.15 -1.96 -24.52
C TYR A 870 16.30 -0.97 -24.46
N VAL A 871 16.28 0.04 -25.33
CA VAL A 871 17.19 1.18 -25.29
C VAL A 871 16.39 2.46 -25.50
N VAL A 872 16.64 3.46 -24.67
CA VAL A 872 16.20 4.84 -24.89
C VAL A 872 17.43 5.73 -25.07
N TRP A 873 17.37 6.76 -25.90
CA TRP A 873 18.47 7.70 -26.12
C TRP A 873 17.97 9.12 -26.45
N GLU A 874 18.82 10.12 -26.24
CA GLU A 874 18.58 11.51 -26.64
C GLU A 874 19.11 11.71 -28.07
N GLU A 875 18.34 12.36 -28.94
CA GLU A 875 18.78 12.85 -30.25
C GLU A 875 18.48 14.35 -30.39
N TRP A 876 19.53 15.16 -30.52
CA TRP A 876 19.37 16.61 -30.59
C TRP A 876 19.16 17.08 -32.04
N GLY A 877 18.06 17.80 -32.26
CA GLY A 877 17.64 18.25 -33.59
C GLY A 877 18.17 19.64 -33.96
N THR A 878 17.34 20.42 -34.66
CA THR A 878 17.62 21.85 -34.87
C THR A 878 17.47 22.65 -33.57
N ALA A 879 18.00 23.86 -33.55
CA ALA A 879 18.13 24.68 -32.34
C ALA A 879 16.86 24.75 -31.46
N GLY A 880 17.02 24.44 -30.17
CA GLY A 880 15.96 24.49 -29.15
C GLY A 880 14.98 23.33 -29.12
N VAL A 881 15.33 22.17 -29.70
CA VAL A 881 14.48 20.96 -29.66
C VAL A 881 15.35 19.71 -29.47
N SER A 882 14.98 18.85 -28.53
CA SER A 882 15.60 17.52 -28.36
C SER A 882 14.55 16.40 -28.38
N HIS A 883 14.95 15.22 -28.84
CA HIS A 883 14.06 14.09 -29.09
C HIS A 883 14.44 12.90 -28.23
N VAL A 884 13.46 12.30 -27.56
CA VAL A 884 13.65 11.03 -26.86
C VAL A 884 13.24 9.91 -27.80
N MET A 885 14.19 9.02 -28.09
CA MET A 885 14.10 7.96 -29.08
C MET A 885 14.19 6.60 -28.40
N PHE A 886 13.54 5.58 -28.96
CA PHE A 886 13.43 4.24 -28.36
C PHE A 886 13.46 3.11 -29.38
N ASP A 887 14.06 1.98 -29.00
CA ASP A 887 13.93 0.70 -29.70
C ASP A 887 14.08 -0.53 -28.78
N VAL A 888 13.74 -1.71 -29.34
CA VAL A 888 13.68 -3.01 -28.65
C VAL A 888 14.27 -4.15 -29.50
N SER A 889 15.14 -4.95 -28.88
CA SER A 889 15.62 -6.23 -29.40
C SER A 889 14.96 -7.41 -28.71
N TYR A 890 14.42 -8.35 -29.50
CA TYR A 890 13.83 -9.62 -29.03
C TYR A 890 14.77 -10.82 -29.20
N ASP A 891 16.05 -10.61 -29.56
CA ASP A 891 17.02 -11.69 -29.79
C ASP A 891 18.33 -11.53 -29.01
N GLY A 892 18.36 -10.66 -28.00
CA GLY A 892 19.53 -10.42 -27.15
C GLY A 892 20.56 -9.46 -27.77
N GLY A 893 20.08 -8.45 -28.49
CA GLY A 893 20.89 -7.35 -29.04
C GLY A 893 21.58 -7.66 -30.38
N LYS A 894 21.06 -8.58 -31.21
CA LYS A 894 21.60 -8.85 -32.56
C LYS A 894 20.77 -8.20 -33.66
N THR A 895 19.48 -8.03 -33.44
CA THR A 895 18.55 -7.31 -34.32
C THR A 895 17.62 -6.41 -33.51
N TRP A 896 17.23 -5.29 -34.13
CA TRP A 896 16.47 -4.19 -33.52
C TRP A 896 15.21 -3.88 -34.37
N GLY A 897 14.64 -2.68 -34.25
CA GLY A 897 13.37 -2.26 -34.83
C GLY A 897 12.17 -3.07 -34.35
N GLY A 898 12.28 -3.76 -33.21
CA GLY A 898 11.32 -4.75 -32.74
C GLY A 898 10.97 -5.86 -33.75
N GLY A 899 11.86 -6.15 -34.71
CA GLY A 899 11.59 -7.09 -35.81
C GLY A 899 10.70 -6.53 -36.93
N LEU A 900 10.47 -5.22 -36.99
CA LEU A 900 9.79 -4.53 -38.08
C LEU A 900 10.72 -4.24 -39.27
N ASP A 901 12.03 -4.20 -39.03
CA ASP A 901 13.09 -3.91 -40.00
C ASP A 901 13.03 -4.73 -41.29
N GLN A 902 13.23 -4.05 -42.43
CA GLN A 902 13.13 -4.63 -43.76
C GLN A 902 14.39 -4.41 -44.61
N LYS A 903 14.56 -5.23 -45.65
CA LYS A 903 15.66 -5.11 -46.62
C LYS A 903 15.15 -5.35 -48.04
N VAL A 904 15.53 -4.52 -48.99
CA VAL A 904 15.23 -4.66 -50.42
C VAL A 904 16.54 -4.80 -51.22
N PHE A 905 16.54 -5.56 -52.31
CA PHE A 905 17.77 -6.01 -52.97
C PHE A 905 17.80 -5.63 -54.45
N PHE A 906 18.98 -5.21 -54.93
CA PHE A 906 19.13 -4.64 -56.26
C PHE A 906 20.03 -5.46 -57.18
N ASP A 907 19.61 -5.57 -58.43
CA ASP A 907 20.46 -5.98 -59.55
C ASP A 907 21.74 -5.14 -59.63
N THR A 908 22.80 -5.73 -60.18
CA THR A 908 24.07 -5.06 -60.48
C THR A 908 23.82 -3.80 -61.32
N ASP A 909 24.40 -2.66 -60.89
CA ASP A 909 24.22 -1.36 -61.56
C ASP A 909 22.74 -0.86 -61.61
N LYS A 910 21.85 -1.33 -60.74
CA LYS A 910 20.44 -0.89 -60.69
C LYS A 910 20.04 -0.26 -59.37
N SER A 911 19.05 0.62 -59.45
CA SER A 911 18.35 1.26 -58.33
C SER A 911 16.82 1.27 -58.50
N ASN A 912 16.30 0.56 -59.51
CA ASN A 912 14.86 0.50 -59.79
C ASN A 912 14.16 -0.57 -58.93
N LEU A 913 13.09 -0.18 -58.23
CA LEU A 913 12.26 -1.13 -57.46
C LEU A 913 11.48 -2.06 -58.40
N ASP A 914 11.50 -3.36 -58.13
CA ASP A 914 10.82 -4.43 -58.89
C ASP A 914 9.37 -4.67 -58.39
N SER A 915 8.80 -5.87 -58.50
CA SER A 915 7.51 -6.23 -57.88
C SER A 915 7.59 -6.88 -56.49
N GLY A 916 8.72 -7.49 -56.15
CA GLY A 916 9.01 -8.01 -54.81
C GLY A 916 9.39 -6.90 -53.84
N ASP A 917 10.26 -5.97 -54.25
CA ASP A 917 10.66 -4.81 -53.43
C ASP A 917 9.44 -4.03 -52.96
N LYS A 918 8.50 -3.77 -53.87
CA LYS A 918 7.26 -3.05 -53.56
C LYS A 918 6.36 -3.78 -52.56
N LEU A 919 6.33 -5.12 -52.60
CA LEU A 919 5.57 -5.89 -51.61
C LEU A 919 6.15 -5.78 -50.19
N VAL A 920 7.46 -5.56 -50.08
CA VAL A 920 8.13 -5.25 -48.81
C VAL A 920 7.80 -3.82 -48.38
N LEU A 921 7.96 -2.84 -49.28
CA LEU A 921 7.67 -1.43 -48.98
C LEU A 921 6.19 -1.18 -48.64
N ASP A 922 5.25 -1.90 -49.27
CA ASP A 922 3.82 -1.84 -48.94
C ASP A 922 3.54 -2.32 -47.50
N GLN A 923 4.39 -3.20 -46.94
CA GLN A 923 4.32 -3.60 -45.53
C GLN A 923 4.89 -2.51 -44.62
N THR A 924 6.04 -1.93 -44.95
CA THR A 924 6.61 -0.76 -44.24
C THR A 924 5.64 0.43 -44.21
N ILE A 925 4.99 0.74 -45.35
CA ILE A 925 3.94 1.77 -45.45
C ILE A 925 2.75 1.44 -44.55
N SER A 926 2.38 0.15 -44.44
CA SER A 926 1.29 -0.29 -43.56
C SER A 926 1.64 -0.10 -42.08
N MET A 927 2.90 -0.32 -41.69
CA MET A 927 3.40 -0.05 -40.33
C MET A 927 3.42 1.45 -40.04
N LEU A 928 4.06 2.25 -40.91
CA LEU A 928 4.18 3.71 -40.78
C LEU A 928 2.84 4.48 -40.84
N LYS A 929 1.78 3.85 -41.36
CA LYS A 929 0.40 4.38 -41.31
C LYS A 929 -0.44 3.85 -40.15
N ALA A 930 -0.06 2.72 -39.55
CA ALA A 930 -0.69 2.22 -38.32
C ALA A 930 -0.16 2.96 -37.08
N ASP A 931 1.09 3.44 -37.14
CA ASP A 931 1.75 4.17 -36.06
C ASP A 931 2.42 5.46 -36.59
N PRO A 932 2.03 6.66 -36.12
CA PRO A 932 2.66 7.92 -36.50
C PRO A 932 4.00 8.20 -35.80
N THR A 933 4.33 7.49 -34.71
CA THR A 933 5.54 7.73 -33.89
C THR A 933 6.81 7.09 -34.47
N LEU A 934 6.66 6.12 -35.38
CA LEU A 934 7.80 5.50 -36.07
C LEU A 934 8.48 6.49 -37.03
N ILE A 935 9.80 6.55 -37.00
CA ILE A 935 10.64 7.16 -38.03
C ILE A 935 11.19 6.00 -38.90
N VAL A 936 11.50 6.26 -40.18
CA VAL A 936 12.06 5.26 -41.08
C VAL A 936 13.42 5.70 -41.61
N THR A 937 14.44 4.94 -41.27
CA THR A 937 15.80 5.12 -41.78
C THR A 937 16.01 4.30 -43.05
N VAL A 938 16.34 4.95 -44.17
CA VAL A 938 16.54 4.29 -45.48
C VAL A 938 18.02 4.33 -45.88
N ALA A 939 18.71 3.21 -45.69
CA ALA A 939 20.16 3.08 -45.84
C ALA A 939 20.56 2.37 -47.14
N GLY A 940 21.21 3.06 -48.07
CA GLY A 940 21.67 2.47 -49.34
C GLY A 940 23.09 1.91 -49.26
N HIS A 941 23.32 0.74 -49.89
CA HIS A 941 24.64 0.09 -49.98
C HIS A 941 24.93 -0.48 -51.38
N THR A 942 26.19 -0.78 -51.66
CA THR A 942 26.70 -1.45 -52.87
C THR A 942 27.69 -2.58 -52.57
N ASP A 943 27.94 -3.41 -53.58
CA ASP A 943 29.08 -4.32 -53.64
C ASP A 943 30.35 -3.61 -54.13
N THR A 944 31.53 -4.16 -53.83
CA THR A 944 32.88 -3.59 -54.10
C THR A 944 33.28 -3.54 -55.58
N LYS A 945 32.29 -3.50 -56.47
CA LYS A 945 32.41 -3.81 -57.91
C LYS A 945 32.71 -2.60 -58.80
N ALA A 946 32.72 -1.40 -58.24
CA ALA A 946 33.04 -0.17 -58.95
C ALA A 946 33.95 0.69 -58.07
N SER A 947 34.44 1.81 -58.60
CA SER A 947 35.09 2.81 -57.75
C SER A 947 34.11 3.38 -56.73
N ASP A 948 34.56 3.55 -55.50
CA ASP A 948 33.90 4.19 -54.35
C ASP A 948 32.96 5.34 -54.77
N ALA A 949 33.47 6.40 -55.40
CA ALA A 949 32.67 7.56 -55.86
C ALA A 949 31.54 7.25 -56.89
N TYR A 950 31.51 6.07 -57.53
CA TYR A 950 30.36 5.59 -58.32
C TYR A 950 29.35 4.86 -57.44
N ASN A 951 29.88 4.09 -56.49
CA ASN A 951 29.15 3.25 -55.56
C ASN A 951 28.41 4.10 -54.51
N ASP A 952 29.03 5.16 -53.98
CA ASP A 952 28.38 6.20 -53.17
C ASP A 952 27.10 6.70 -53.86
N GLY A 953 27.25 7.27 -55.06
CA GLY A 953 26.13 7.80 -55.82
C GLY A 953 25.12 6.73 -56.28
N LEU A 954 25.51 5.45 -56.39
CA LEU A 954 24.58 4.35 -56.66
C LEU A 954 23.77 3.99 -55.42
N SER A 955 24.39 4.01 -54.24
CA SER A 955 23.75 3.77 -52.95
C SER A 955 22.73 4.87 -52.63
N GLU A 956 23.09 6.14 -52.82
CA GLU A 956 22.18 7.30 -52.71
C GLU A 956 20.96 7.15 -53.64
N ARG A 957 21.18 6.74 -54.90
CA ARG A 957 20.09 6.50 -55.87
C ARG A 957 19.17 5.35 -55.49
N ARG A 958 19.67 4.34 -54.76
CA ARG A 958 18.86 3.22 -54.24
C ARG A 958 17.98 3.68 -53.09
N ALA A 959 18.57 4.35 -52.09
CA ALA A 959 17.84 4.92 -50.97
C ALA A 959 16.76 5.91 -51.45
N ALA A 960 17.11 6.85 -52.34
CA ALA A 960 16.17 7.81 -52.93
C ALA A 960 15.00 7.15 -53.69
N SER A 961 15.22 5.98 -54.30
CA SER A 961 14.15 5.24 -54.99
C SER A 961 13.17 4.60 -54.00
N VAL A 962 13.66 4.17 -52.83
CA VAL A 962 12.82 3.69 -51.71
C VAL A 962 12.09 4.85 -51.04
N SER A 963 12.78 5.92 -50.63
CA SER A 963 12.18 7.09 -49.97
C SER A 963 11.11 7.75 -50.86
N GLN A 964 11.34 7.87 -52.17
CA GLN A 964 10.32 8.37 -53.10
C GLN A 964 9.10 7.44 -53.20
N TYR A 965 9.26 6.12 -53.06
CA TYR A 965 8.12 5.19 -53.01
C TYR A 965 7.28 5.41 -51.74
N LEU A 966 7.92 5.57 -50.57
CA LEU A 966 7.21 5.86 -49.31
C LEU A 966 6.44 7.20 -49.39
N VAL A 967 7.08 8.29 -49.85
CA VAL A 967 6.44 9.60 -50.00
C VAL A 967 5.28 9.57 -50.99
N THR A 968 5.38 8.83 -52.10
CA THR A 968 4.29 8.71 -53.09
C THR A 968 3.11 7.86 -52.61
N HIS A 969 3.20 7.26 -51.42
CA HIS A 969 2.14 6.56 -50.72
C HIS A 969 1.78 7.24 -49.39
N ASP A 970 1.82 8.57 -49.33
CA ASP A 970 1.37 9.41 -48.21
C ASP A 970 2.12 9.23 -46.88
N ILE A 971 3.40 8.80 -46.90
CA ILE A 971 4.29 8.97 -45.75
C ILE A 971 4.84 10.40 -45.76
N ASP A 972 4.85 11.06 -44.60
CA ASP A 972 5.42 12.41 -44.45
C ASP A 972 6.93 12.37 -44.73
N PRO A 973 7.46 13.18 -45.68
CA PRO A 973 8.88 13.16 -46.04
C PRO A 973 9.84 13.30 -44.86
N GLY A 974 9.52 14.09 -43.83
CA GLY A 974 10.44 14.30 -42.71
C GLY A 974 10.50 13.11 -41.74
N ARG A 975 9.57 12.15 -41.81
CA ARG A 975 9.70 10.86 -41.09
C ARG A 975 10.67 9.90 -41.78
N ILE A 976 11.40 10.34 -42.82
CA ILE A 976 12.22 9.47 -43.68
C ILE A 976 13.66 9.98 -43.76
N VAL A 977 14.58 9.27 -43.09
CA VAL A 977 16.03 9.46 -43.30
C VAL A 977 16.44 8.81 -44.61
N GLN A 978 17.43 9.38 -45.31
CA GLN A 978 17.97 8.80 -46.54
C GLN A 978 19.50 8.91 -46.58
N VAL A 979 20.18 7.78 -46.37
CA VAL A 979 21.65 7.68 -46.31
C VAL A 979 22.17 6.77 -47.42
N GLY A 980 23.43 6.97 -47.85
CA GLY A 980 24.10 6.13 -48.85
C GLY A 980 25.57 5.90 -48.48
N PHE A 981 25.93 4.64 -48.24
CA PHE A 981 27.24 4.21 -47.73
C PHE A 981 28.26 3.81 -48.79
N GLY A 982 27.86 3.78 -50.07
CA GLY A 982 28.63 3.09 -51.08
C GLY A 982 28.93 1.64 -50.65
N GLU A 983 30.21 1.27 -50.71
CA GLU A 983 30.70 -0.06 -50.29
C GLU A 983 31.25 -0.11 -48.86
N ASN A 984 31.23 0.99 -48.11
CA ASN A 984 31.91 1.09 -46.80
C ASN A 984 31.27 0.19 -45.73
N ARG A 985 29.96 -0.08 -45.82
CA ARG A 985 29.22 -0.94 -44.86
C ARG A 985 28.71 -2.23 -45.53
N LEU A 986 29.62 -3.16 -45.81
CA LEU A 986 29.34 -4.49 -46.40
C LEU A 986 28.65 -5.45 -45.41
N ALA A 987 27.52 -6.04 -45.79
CA ALA A 987 26.88 -7.12 -45.03
C ALA A 987 27.61 -8.47 -45.16
N VAL A 988 28.39 -8.63 -46.24
CA VAL A 988 29.27 -9.78 -46.49
C VAL A 988 30.65 -9.23 -46.83
N PRO A 989 31.67 -9.38 -45.96
CA PRO A 989 33.02 -8.90 -46.23
C PRO A 989 33.61 -9.52 -47.51
N THR A 990 33.89 -8.69 -48.50
CA THR A 990 34.44 -9.08 -49.80
C THR A 990 35.61 -8.17 -50.18
N ALA A 991 36.59 -8.72 -50.90
CA ALA A 991 37.64 -7.92 -51.52
C ALA A 991 37.11 -7.08 -52.70
N ASP A 992 37.94 -6.16 -53.19
CA ASP A 992 37.71 -5.31 -54.35
C ASP A 992 37.24 -6.10 -55.60
N GLU A 993 36.43 -5.48 -56.46
CA GLU A 993 35.92 -6.00 -57.74
C GLU A 993 34.99 -7.25 -57.61
N VAL A 994 34.41 -7.51 -56.45
CA VAL A 994 33.51 -8.66 -56.20
C VAL A 994 32.04 -8.30 -56.42
N ASP A 995 31.32 -9.16 -57.16
CA ASP A 995 29.85 -9.10 -57.32
C ASP A 995 29.18 -9.90 -56.19
N GLU A 996 28.60 -9.20 -55.21
CA GLU A 996 27.91 -9.84 -54.07
C GLU A 996 26.49 -9.27 -53.90
N VAL A 997 25.50 -10.15 -54.01
CA VAL A 997 24.07 -9.78 -53.93
C VAL A 997 23.66 -9.36 -52.52
N GLY A 998 24.28 -9.93 -51.48
CA GLY A 998 24.05 -9.52 -50.09
C GLY A 998 24.45 -8.07 -49.82
N ASN A 999 25.43 -7.52 -50.53
CA ASN A 999 25.89 -6.14 -50.35
C ASN A 999 25.06 -5.12 -51.15
N ARG A 1000 24.40 -5.54 -52.25
CA ARG A 1000 23.52 -4.68 -53.07
C ARG A 1000 22.13 -4.50 -52.49
N ARG A 1001 22.04 -3.87 -51.32
CA ARG A 1001 20.82 -3.71 -50.53
C ARG A 1001 20.43 -2.25 -50.31
N VAL A 1002 19.16 -2.02 -49.96
CA VAL A 1002 18.77 -0.95 -49.04
C VAL A 1002 18.23 -1.60 -47.77
N GLU A 1003 18.70 -1.12 -46.62
CA GLU A 1003 18.18 -1.49 -45.31
C GLU A 1003 17.20 -0.42 -44.84
N ILE A 1004 16.16 -0.84 -44.11
CA ILE A 1004 15.01 -0.02 -43.75
C ILE A 1004 14.71 -0.30 -42.28
N SER A 1005 15.18 0.59 -41.41
CA SER A 1005 15.02 0.46 -39.96
C SER A 1005 13.91 1.37 -39.43
N LEU A 1006 13.13 0.89 -38.45
CA LEU A 1006 11.94 1.57 -37.92
C LEU A 1006 12.08 1.94 -36.44
N ASP A 1007 12.80 3.04 -36.22
CA ASP A 1007 13.06 3.67 -34.91
C ASP A 1007 11.76 4.33 -34.37
N ARG A 1008 11.59 4.52 -33.04
CA ARG A 1008 10.43 5.24 -32.48
C ARG A 1008 10.80 6.54 -31.77
N LEU A 1009 10.17 7.64 -32.18
CA LEU A 1009 10.14 8.90 -31.45
C LEU A 1009 9.09 8.83 -30.33
N ILE A 1010 9.51 8.88 -29.06
CA ILE A 1010 8.62 8.70 -27.90
C ILE A 1010 8.27 10.01 -27.19
N TYR A 1011 9.18 10.99 -27.22
CA TYR A 1011 8.94 12.34 -26.69
C TYR A 1011 9.74 13.40 -27.47
N THR A 1012 9.40 14.67 -27.30
CA THR A 1012 10.15 15.81 -27.84
C THR A 1012 10.04 16.96 -26.85
N GLY A 1013 11.18 17.37 -26.30
CA GLY A 1013 11.31 18.45 -25.33
C GLY A 1013 12.04 19.67 -25.91
N ASN A 1014 12.09 20.73 -25.11
CA ASN A 1014 12.69 22.03 -25.49
C ASN A 1014 14.12 22.19 -24.96
N VAL A 1015 14.50 21.47 -23.89
CA VAL A 1015 15.87 21.42 -23.37
C VAL A 1015 16.77 20.72 -24.40
N ASN A 1016 17.82 21.41 -24.88
CA ASN A 1016 18.79 20.89 -25.86
C ASN A 1016 20.19 21.43 -25.54
N VAL A 1017 21.11 20.53 -25.16
CA VAL A 1017 22.44 20.90 -24.62
C VAL A 1017 23.50 21.28 -25.67
N PHE A 1018 23.21 21.23 -26.97
CA PHE A 1018 24.19 21.53 -28.02
C PHE A 1018 23.79 22.64 -29.00
N ASN A 1019 22.54 23.12 -28.94
CA ASN A 1019 21.99 24.04 -29.92
C ASN A 1019 20.92 24.98 -29.32
N ASP A 1020 21.18 25.59 -28.17
CA ASP A 1020 20.29 26.58 -27.56
C ASP A 1020 20.11 27.83 -28.48
N PRO A 1021 18.87 28.25 -28.83
CA PRO A 1021 18.60 29.45 -29.62
C PRO A 1021 19.06 30.78 -29.00
N ALA A 1022 19.22 30.85 -27.67
CA ALA A 1022 19.54 32.08 -26.94
C ALA A 1022 21.06 32.33 -26.86
N SER A 1023 21.83 31.34 -26.43
CA SER A 1023 23.30 31.39 -26.34
C SER A 1023 23.99 31.08 -27.68
N GLY A 1024 23.37 30.26 -28.54
CA GLY A 1024 24.03 29.61 -29.66
C GLY A 1024 25.01 28.51 -29.24
N GLY A 1025 24.74 27.85 -28.11
CA GLY A 1025 25.60 26.89 -27.43
C GLY A 1025 24.80 25.89 -26.59
N ARG A 1026 25.14 25.75 -25.30
CA ARG A 1026 24.50 24.80 -24.38
C ARG A 1026 23.25 25.40 -23.74
N TYR A 1027 22.40 24.54 -23.18
CA TYR A 1027 21.28 24.96 -22.35
C TYR A 1027 21.79 25.20 -20.92
N ASP A 1028 22.22 26.45 -20.65
CA ASP A 1028 22.81 26.85 -19.38
C ASP A 1028 21.75 27.39 -18.40
N ILE A 1029 21.73 26.86 -17.17
CA ILE A 1029 20.92 27.34 -16.02
C ILE A 1029 21.86 27.94 -14.95
N PRO A 1030 21.39 28.81 -14.01
CA PRO A 1030 22.30 29.48 -13.07
C PRO A 1030 23.03 28.52 -12.12
N ALA A 1031 22.37 27.42 -11.71
CA ALA A 1031 22.96 26.35 -10.91
C ALA A 1031 23.97 25.44 -11.64
N GLN A 1032 24.04 25.49 -12.98
CA GLN A 1032 25.00 24.72 -13.80
C GLN A 1032 25.50 25.58 -14.98
N PRO A 1033 26.25 26.68 -14.70
CA PRO A 1033 26.46 27.77 -15.64
C PRO A 1033 27.72 27.60 -16.53
N VAL A 1034 28.39 26.45 -16.48
CA VAL A 1034 29.58 26.14 -17.29
C VAL A 1034 29.40 24.84 -18.09
N ARG A 1035 28.75 23.84 -17.50
CA ARG A 1035 28.44 22.55 -18.13
C ARG A 1035 27.09 22.57 -18.87
N GLY A 1036 26.11 23.34 -18.41
CA GLY A 1036 24.73 23.28 -18.93
C GLY A 1036 24.02 21.96 -18.60
N VAL A 1037 22.70 21.92 -18.76
CA VAL A 1037 21.87 20.73 -18.49
C VAL A 1037 21.31 20.12 -19.78
N TRP A 1038 20.97 18.83 -19.69
CA TRP A 1038 20.54 17.95 -20.78
C TRP A 1038 19.08 17.55 -20.56
N MET A 1039 18.47 16.75 -21.44
CA MET A 1039 17.25 16.04 -21.03
C MET A 1039 17.57 15.06 -19.89
N GLY A 1040 18.75 14.43 -19.91
CA GLY A 1040 19.28 13.61 -18.81
C GLY A 1040 18.39 12.40 -18.56
N LEU A 1041 18.50 11.39 -19.42
CA LEU A 1041 17.57 10.28 -19.45
C LEU A 1041 17.93 9.24 -18.38
N SER A 1042 16.92 8.77 -17.67
CA SER A 1042 17.05 7.56 -16.85
C SER A 1042 15.88 6.64 -17.11
N MET A 1043 16.14 5.34 -17.22
CA MET A 1043 15.14 4.33 -17.54
C MET A 1043 15.21 3.18 -16.54
N ASP A 1044 14.08 2.58 -16.19
CA ASP A 1044 14.04 1.27 -15.54
C ASP A 1044 12.75 0.51 -15.89
N VAL A 1045 12.72 -0.79 -15.61
CA VAL A 1045 11.63 -1.70 -16.02
C VAL A 1045 11.17 -2.56 -14.84
N ASP A 1046 9.86 -2.68 -14.65
CA ASP A 1046 9.29 -3.52 -13.58
C ASP A 1046 9.46 -5.02 -13.88
N HIS A 1047 10.11 -5.77 -12.97
CA HIS A 1047 10.25 -7.22 -12.97
C HIS A 1047 9.67 -7.88 -11.69
N SER A 1048 8.89 -7.15 -10.89
CA SER A 1048 8.32 -7.59 -9.61
C SER A 1048 7.35 -8.78 -9.70
N GLY A 1049 6.87 -9.12 -10.90
CA GLY A 1049 5.71 -9.98 -11.11
C GLY A 1049 4.37 -9.32 -10.72
N GLY A 1050 4.38 -8.03 -10.35
CA GLY A 1050 3.22 -7.24 -9.98
C GLY A 1050 2.35 -6.79 -11.16
N VAL A 1051 1.42 -5.87 -10.89
CA VAL A 1051 0.41 -5.43 -11.88
C VAL A 1051 0.98 -4.59 -13.03
N ASN A 1052 2.17 -4.02 -12.86
CA ASN A 1052 2.88 -3.24 -13.89
C ASN A 1052 4.08 -4.02 -14.47
N ASN A 1053 4.27 -5.30 -14.14
CA ASN A 1053 5.45 -6.08 -14.56
C ASN A 1053 5.62 -6.08 -16.09
N GLY A 1054 6.74 -5.53 -16.57
CA GLY A 1054 7.03 -5.28 -17.98
C GLY A 1054 6.83 -3.82 -18.40
N ARG A 1055 6.29 -2.94 -17.54
CA ARG A 1055 6.22 -1.50 -17.77
C ARG A 1055 7.63 -0.92 -17.82
N ILE A 1056 7.89 -0.17 -18.87
CA ILE A 1056 9.09 0.64 -19.06
C ILE A 1056 8.78 2.05 -18.54
N TYR A 1057 9.64 2.59 -17.67
CA TYR A 1057 9.57 3.99 -17.20
C TYR A 1057 10.79 4.75 -17.71
N VAL A 1058 10.60 5.99 -18.16
CA VAL A 1058 11.69 6.92 -18.48
C VAL A 1058 11.45 8.23 -17.73
N SER A 1059 12.45 8.71 -16.98
CA SER A 1059 12.49 10.08 -16.46
C SER A 1059 13.31 10.99 -17.36
N LEU A 1060 12.95 12.27 -17.40
CA LEU A 1060 13.66 13.32 -18.14
C LEU A 1060 13.46 14.69 -17.48
N THR A 1061 14.33 15.63 -17.85
CA THR A 1061 14.24 17.07 -17.58
C THR A 1061 13.65 17.77 -18.81
N ASP A 1062 12.66 18.65 -18.65
CA ASP A 1062 12.12 19.46 -19.76
C ASP A 1062 11.56 20.81 -19.26
N GLN A 1063 11.30 21.71 -20.20
CA GLN A 1063 10.77 23.05 -19.96
C GLN A 1063 9.31 23.23 -20.39
N ALA A 1064 8.78 22.36 -21.27
CA ALA A 1064 7.57 22.65 -22.04
C ALA A 1064 6.34 23.06 -21.18
N ASP A 1065 5.85 24.30 -21.35
CA ASP A 1065 4.51 24.87 -21.03
C ASP A 1065 3.44 23.81 -20.67
N ARG A 1066 3.50 23.33 -19.42
CA ARG A 1066 2.70 22.24 -18.83
C ARG A 1066 2.32 22.53 -17.38
N ASP A 1067 3.14 23.31 -16.67
CA ASP A 1067 2.83 23.96 -15.40
C ASP A 1067 1.82 25.12 -15.59
N GLY A 1068 1.91 25.79 -16.74
CA GLY A 1068 1.01 26.84 -17.20
C GLY A 1068 1.64 28.23 -17.34
N ASP A 1069 2.98 28.36 -17.32
CA ASP A 1069 3.65 29.58 -17.83
C ASP A 1069 4.23 29.37 -19.24
N ASP A 1070 4.17 30.42 -20.06
CA ASP A 1070 4.45 30.37 -21.49
C ASP A 1070 5.94 30.69 -21.78
N ASP A 1071 6.81 29.87 -21.20
CA ASP A 1071 8.27 29.93 -21.32
C ASP A 1071 8.74 29.71 -22.77
N SER A 1072 7.99 28.90 -23.53
CA SER A 1072 8.20 28.51 -24.94
C SER A 1072 8.35 29.69 -25.92
N LYS A 1073 8.09 30.92 -25.46
CA LYS A 1073 8.16 32.17 -26.23
C LYS A 1073 9.16 33.16 -25.64
N ASN A 1074 9.85 32.84 -24.55
CA ASN A 1074 10.88 33.64 -23.91
C ASN A 1074 12.26 32.96 -23.91
N PRO A 1075 13.07 33.10 -25.00
CA PRO A 1075 14.47 32.64 -25.04
C PRO A 1075 15.40 33.55 -24.21
N THR A 1076 15.00 33.90 -22.98
CA THR A 1076 15.80 34.54 -21.93
C THR A 1076 15.45 34.08 -20.51
N ASP A 1077 14.49 33.16 -20.31
CA ASP A 1077 14.19 32.52 -19.01
C ASP A 1077 14.59 31.04 -19.05
N HIS A 1078 15.81 30.72 -18.61
CA HIS A 1078 16.32 29.35 -18.43
C HIS A 1078 16.46 29.05 -16.93
N ASN A 1079 15.34 29.09 -16.22
CA ASN A 1079 15.27 29.13 -14.75
C ASN A 1079 14.12 28.32 -14.13
N ASN A 1080 13.16 27.87 -14.93
CA ASN A 1080 12.10 26.93 -14.55
C ASN A 1080 12.29 25.68 -15.41
N THR A 1081 12.69 24.56 -14.82
CA THR A 1081 12.95 23.28 -15.53
C THR A 1081 12.43 22.13 -14.69
N ASP A 1082 11.54 21.32 -15.25
CA ASP A 1082 10.76 20.30 -14.53
C ASP A 1082 11.30 18.88 -14.75
N ILE A 1083 11.04 18.01 -13.77
CA ILE A 1083 11.26 16.56 -13.91
C ILE A 1083 9.95 15.88 -14.29
N PHE A 1084 9.96 15.16 -15.40
CA PHE A 1084 8.82 14.38 -15.89
C PHE A 1084 9.13 12.88 -15.97
N VAL A 1085 8.09 12.06 -15.88
CA VAL A 1085 8.14 10.62 -16.20
C VAL A 1085 7.09 10.26 -17.26
N LEU A 1086 7.51 9.44 -18.22
CA LEU A 1086 6.65 8.78 -19.21
C LEU A 1086 6.82 7.25 -19.11
N ALA A 1087 5.78 6.49 -19.50
CA ALA A 1087 5.83 5.03 -19.39
C ALA A 1087 5.01 4.27 -20.44
N SER A 1088 5.43 3.03 -20.72
CA SER A 1088 4.82 2.13 -21.70
C SER A 1088 4.52 0.74 -21.13
N ASP A 1089 3.32 0.22 -21.42
CA ASP A 1089 2.84 -1.12 -21.02
C ASP A 1089 2.91 -2.17 -22.16
N ASP A 1090 3.44 -1.82 -23.35
CA ASP A 1090 3.33 -2.65 -24.56
C ASP A 1090 4.59 -2.73 -25.43
N ASP A 1091 5.75 -2.98 -24.80
CA ASP A 1091 7.09 -3.03 -25.40
C ASP A 1091 7.50 -1.70 -26.06
N GLY A 1092 7.19 -0.57 -25.41
CA GLY A 1092 7.47 0.77 -25.92
C GLY A 1092 6.67 1.15 -27.16
N ARG A 1093 5.56 0.46 -27.48
CA ARG A 1093 4.74 0.77 -28.67
C ARG A 1093 3.80 1.96 -28.45
N ARG A 1094 3.43 2.25 -27.20
CA ARG A 1094 2.65 3.41 -26.76
C ARG A 1094 3.17 3.90 -25.43
N TRP A 1095 3.37 5.20 -25.31
CA TRP A 1095 3.92 5.86 -24.12
C TRP A 1095 2.86 6.57 -23.29
N ASN A 1096 1.67 5.94 -23.22
CA ASN A 1096 0.50 6.51 -22.56
C ASN A 1096 -0.04 5.67 -21.38
N ALA A 1097 0.84 4.94 -20.68
CA ALA A 1097 0.47 4.18 -19.48
C ALA A 1097 0.07 5.09 -18.29
N LEU A 1098 0.49 6.35 -18.30
CA LEU A 1098 0.23 7.35 -17.26
C LEU A 1098 -0.87 8.37 -17.66
N GLY A 1099 -0.96 8.65 -18.96
CA GLY A 1099 -1.82 9.65 -19.61
C GLY A 1099 -1.31 9.87 -21.04
N ASP A 1100 -1.96 10.69 -21.85
CA ASP A 1100 -1.44 11.02 -23.21
C ASP A 1100 -0.26 12.03 -23.16
N ASP A 1101 0.12 12.49 -21.96
CA ASP A 1101 1.21 13.41 -21.64
C ASP A 1101 2.08 12.84 -20.48
N PRO A 1102 3.38 13.19 -20.38
CA PRO A 1102 4.22 12.86 -19.22
C PRO A 1102 3.72 13.49 -17.91
N VAL A 1103 4.06 12.86 -16.77
CA VAL A 1103 3.66 13.29 -15.43
C VAL A 1103 4.83 14.02 -14.74
N ARG A 1104 4.63 15.28 -14.31
CA ARG A 1104 5.58 16.04 -13.46
C ARG A 1104 5.77 15.34 -12.12
N VAL A 1105 7.01 15.24 -11.66
CA VAL A 1105 7.43 14.57 -10.42
C VAL A 1105 7.60 15.57 -9.27
N ASN A 1106 8.10 16.77 -9.58
CA ASN A 1106 8.37 17.82 -8.62
C ASN A 1106 7.09 18.61 -8.23
N ASP A 1107 6.96 18.93 -6.94
CA ASP A 1107 5.75 19.46 -6.28
C ASP A 1107 5.82 20.93 -5.83
N ASP A 1108 6.76 21.69 -6.39
CA ASP A 1108 6.94 23.12 -6.18
C ASP A 1108 5.98 24.00 -7.03
N GLU A 1109 5.83 25.27 -6.64
CA GLU A 1109 4.89 26.24 -7.23
C GLU A 1109 5.60 27.54 -7.70
N GLY A 1110 6.85 27.46 -8.18
CA GLY A 1110 7.62 28.66 -8.54
C GLY A 1110 8.83 28.42 -9.46
N ASP A 1111 9.44 29.52 -9.88
CA ASP A 1111 10.43 29.64 -10.95
C ASP A 1111 11.85 29.13 -10.54
N ALA A 1112 11.95 27.84 -10.18
CA ALA A 1112 13.17 27.16 -9.79
C ALA A 1112 13.57 26.06 -10.79
N SER A 1113 14.87 25.79 -10.93
CA SER A 1113 15.35 24.72 -11.79
C SER A 1113 15.47 23.39 -11.04
N GLN A 1114 14.85 22.35 -11.60
CA GLN A 1114 15.15 20.96 -11.33
C GLN A 1114 15.87 20.30 -12.53
N PHE A 1115 16.84 19.41 -12.25
CA PHE A 1115 17.67 18.79 -13.30
C PHE A 1115 18.38 17.50 -12.85
N HIS A 1116 18.87 16.74 -13.84
CA HIS A 1116 19.51 15.42 -13.70
C HIS A 1116 18.68 14.41 -12.88
N ALA A 1117 17.51 14.06 -13.39
CA ALA A 1117 16.67 13.04 -12.76
C ALA A 1117 17.19 11.61 -13.00
N TRP A 1118 17.37 10.85 -11.93
CA TRP A 1118 17.65 9.41 -11.99
C TRP A 1118 16.48 8.60 -11.45
N LEU A 1119 16.17 7.47 -12.09
CA LEU A 1119 15.00 6.62 -11.81
C LEU A 1119 15.41 5.17 -11.49
N GLY A 1120 14.68 4.53 -10.58
CA GLY A 1120 14.81 3.10 -10.29
C GLY A 1120 13.50 2.48 -9.80
N VAL A 1121 13.29 1.19 -10.10
CA VAL A 1121 12.12 0.42 -9.68
C VAL A 1121 12.54 -0.65 -8.67
N ASP A 1122 11.88 -0.72 -7.51
CA ASP A 1122 12.12 -1.82 -6.57
C ASP A 1122 11.54 -3.12 -7.13
N GLN A 1123 12.43 -3.98 -7.57
CA GLN A 1123 12.14 -5.25 -8.24
C GLN A 1123 11.47 -6.30 -7.31
N LYS A 1124 11.16 -5.95 -6.07
CA LYS A 1124 10.33 -6.71 -5.12
C LYS A 1124 8.87 -6.22 -5.05
N SER A 1125 8.61 -4.93 -5.22
CA SER A 1125 7.29 -4.31 -5.03
C SER A 1125 6.65 -3.81 -6.33
N GLY A 1126 7.46 -3.32 -7.28
CA GLY A 1126 7.00 -2.56 -8.45
C GLY A 1126 6.82 -1.06 -8.17
N ASP A 1127 7.23 -0.58 -6.99
CA ASP A 1127 7.29 0.86 -6.67
C ASP A 1127 8.41 1.55 -7.45
N VAL A 1128 8.24 2.83 -7.76
CA VAL A 1128 9.18 3.62 -8.58
C VAL A 1128 9.70 4.82 -7.79
N ALA A 1129 11.02 5.00 -7.72
CA ALA A 1129 11.66 6.15 -7.10
C ALA A 1129 12.38 7.02 -8.15
N VAL A 1130 12.37 8.34 -7.96
CA VAL A 1130 13.08 9.32 -8.78
C VAL A 1130 13.80 10.31 -7.87
N SER A 1131 15.02 10.73 -8.23
CA SER A 1131 15.82 11.74 -7.50
C SER A 1131 16.50 12.73 -8.43
N TRP A 1132 16.64 14.00 -8.03
CA TRP A 1132 17.12 15.12 -8.86
C TRP A 1132 17.77 16.25 -8.02
N TYR A 1133 18.48 17.19 -8.67
CA TYR A 1133 18.91 18.45 -8.05
C TYR A 1133 17.82 19.51 -8.17
N ASP A 1134 17.60 20.30 -7.12
CA ASP A 1134 16.48 21.23 -7.02
C ASP A 1134 16.88 22.56 -6.35
N ALA A 1135 16.59 23.67 -7.00
CA ALA A 1135 16.94 25.02 -6.52
C ALA A 1135 15.88 25.69 -5.63
N ARG A 1136 14.71 25.06 -5.39
CA ARG A 1136 13.55 25.71 -4.70
C ARG A 1136 13.82 26.29 -3.31
N ASN A 1137 14.93 25.90 -2.68
CA ASN A 1137 15.32 26.26 -1.32
C ASN A 1137 16.41 27.35 -1.25
N ASP A 1138 16.88 27.89 -2.38
CA ASP A 1138 17.88 28.95 -2.54
C ASP A 1138 17.69 30.15 -1.56
N GLN A 1139 18.82 30.68 -1.08
CA GLN A 1139 18.92 31.71 -0.03
C GLN A 1139 19.95 32.82 -0.33
N ASP A 1140 20.55 32.85 -1.53
CA ASP A 1140 21.60 33.80 -1.93
C ASP A 1140 20.99 35.20 -2.31
N GLU A 1141 21.83 36.15 -2.75
CA GLU A 1141 21.37 37.35 -3.47
C GLU A 1141 21.19 37.07 -4.99
N THR A 1142 21.61 35.88 -5.46
CA THR A 1142 21.61 35.42 -6.85
C THR A 1142 20.59 34.29 -7.02
N PRO A 1143 19.44 34.51 -7.71
CA PRO A 1143 18.41 33.48 -7.79
C PRO A 1143 18.85 32.24 -8.58
N ASN A 1144 18.45 31.06 -8.08
CA ASN A 1144 18.48 29.76 -8.78
C ASN A 1144 19.91 29.21 -9.03
N ASP A 1145 20.91 29.57 -8.21
CA ASP A 1145 22.28 29.01 -8.26
C ASP A 1145 22.65 28.04 -7.12
N GLU A 1146 22.08 28.19 -5.92
CA GLU A 1146 22.22 27.21 -4.81
C GLU A 1146 21.13 26.10 -4.88
N VAL A 1147 21.54 24.82 -4.81
CA VAL A 1147 20.64 23.65 -4.96
C VAL A 1147 20.75 22.66 -3.79
N GLN A 1148 19.75 21.78 -3.67
CA GLN A 1148 19.76 20.61 -2.80
C GLN A 1148 19.32 19.37 -3.58
N TYR A 1149 19.68 18.18 -3.11
CA TYR A 1149 19.24 16.92 -3.73
C TYR A 1149 17.89 16.47 -3.16
N PHE A 1150 16.97 16.02 -4.01
CA PHE A 1150 15.59 15.65 -3.66
C PHE A 1150 15.20 14.28 -4.22
N ALA A 1151 14.15 13.68 -3.65
CA ALA A 1151 13.54 12.43 -4.15
C ALA A 1151 12.01 12.39 -3.99
N ALA A 1152 11.36 11.57 -4.83
CA ALA A 1152 9.94 11.21 -4.77
C ALA A 1152 9.72 9.71 -5.04
N LEU A 1153 8.61 9.18 -4.53
CA LEU A 1153 8.19 7.78 -4.64
C LEU A 1153 6.80 7.68 -5.28
N SER A 1154 6.60 6.71 -6.17
CA SER A 1154 5.29 6.37 -6.76
C SER A 1154 4.96 4.89 -6.55
N THR A 1155 3.73 4.62 -6.12
CA THR A 1155 3.28 3.30 -5.63
C THR A 1155 2.10 2.73 -6.44
N ASP A 1156 1.68 3.45 -7.48
CA ASP A 1156 0.65 3.03 -8.43
C ASP A 1156 1.19 2.86 -9.87
N GLY A 1157 2.53 2.85 -9.97
CA GLY A 1157 3.28 2.74 -11.21
C GLY A 1157 3.35 4.05 -11.99
N GLY A 1158 3.80 5.13 -11.33
CA GLY A 1158 4.19 6.40 -11.94
C GLY A 1158 3.06 7.42 -12.15
N LYS A 1159 1.84 7.20 -11.64
CA LYS A 1159 0.68 8.06 -11.95
C LYS A 1159 0.49 9.17 -10.92
N HIS A 1160 0.84 8.89 -9.66
CA HIS A 1160 0.95 9.90 -8.62
C HIS A 1160 2.29 9.74 -7.89
N TRP A 1161 2.87 10.87 -7.50
CA TRP A 1161 4.12 10.93 -6.75
C TRP A 1161 3.85 11.35 -5.30
N SER A 1162 4.71 10.92 -4.38
CA SER A 1162 4.74 11.44 -3.03
C SER A 1162 5.10 12.92 -3.02
N ASN A 1163 4.78 13.61 -1.92
CA ASN A 1163 5.46 14.86 -1.59
C ASN A 1163 6.97 14.69 -1.76
N ASN A 1164 7.65 15.71 -2.28
CA ASN A 1164 9.08 15.64 -2.49
C ASN A 1164 9.83 15.73 -1.16
N VAL A 1165 10.88 14.92 -1.01
CA VAL A 1165 11.72 14.89 0.19
C VAL A 1165 13.10 15.39 -0.17
N GLN A 1166 13.51 16.48 0.49
CA GLN A 1166 14.91 16.92 0.52
C GLN A 1166 15.76 15.81 1.13
N VAL A 1167 16.71 15.30 0.35
CA VAL A 1167 17.68 14.26 0.73
C VAL A 1167 18.91 14.92 1.34
N SER A 1168 19.57 15.83 0.61
CA SER A 1168 20.81 16.44 1.11
C SER A 1168 20.56 17.37 2.29
N ASP A 1169 21.30 17.21 3.38
CA ASP A 1169 21.32 18.19 4.48
C ASP A 1169 22.00 19.50 4.03
N GLY A 1170 22.96 19.38 3.11
CA GLY A 1170 23.70 20.48 2.51
C GLY A 1170 22.98 21.25 1.39
N MET A 1171 23.42 22.49 1.20
CA MET A 1171 23.05 23.38 0.08
C MET A 1171 24.32 23.66 -0.73
N SER A 1172 24.33 23.23 -2.00
CA SER A 1172 25.51 23.18 -2.86
C SER A 1172 25.43 24.25 -3.94
N ASP A 1173 26.58 24.80 -4.36
CA ASP A 1173 26.66 25.79 -5.43
C ASP A 1173 27.96 25.63 -6.23
N THR A 1174 27.82 25.19 -7.48
CA THR A 1174 28.93 25.03 -8.42
C THR A 1174 29.23 26.29 -9.24
N SER A 1175 28.34 27.30 -9.29
CA SER A 1175 28.62 28.62 -9.89
C SER A 1175 29.84 29.28 -9.21
N LYS A 1176 29.98 29.08 -7.89
CA LYS A 1176 31.09 29.57 -7.07
C LYS A 1176 32.45 28.90 -7.41
N LEU A 1177 32.50 27.83 -8.22
CA LEU A 1177 33.75 27.16 -8.68
C LEU A 1177 34.60 28.02 -9.63
N GLY A 1178 33.98 28.64 -10.62
CA GLY A 1178 34.65 29.42 -11.69
C GLY A 1178 35.55 28.63 -12.67
N VAL A 1179 35.78 27.33 -12.44
CA VAL A 1179 36.39 26.35 -13.35
C VAL A 1179 35.88 24.94 -12.98
N GLY A 1180 35.48 24.11 -13.95
CA GLY A 1180 35.11 22.72 -13.67
C GLY A 1180 34.16 22.10 -14.70
N VAL A 1181 33.55 20.98 -14.28
CA VAL A 1181 32.43 20.29 -14.95
C VAL A 1181 31.09 20.45 -14.21
N ASP A 1182 30.99 21.44 -13.33
CA ASP A 1182 29.84 21.69 -12.43
C ASP A 1182 29.43 20.43 -11.64
N TYR A 1183 28.17 19.98 -11.69
CA TYR A 1183 27.73 18.74 -11.04
C TYR A 1183 28.08 17.47 -11.83
N GLY A 1184 28.59 17.63 -13.06
CA GLY A 1184 28.61 16.62 -14.11
C GLY A 1184 27.29 16.58 -14.90
N ASP A 1185 27.12 15.57 -15.74
CA ASP A 1185 25.89 15.37 -16.51
C ASP A 1185 24.85 14.43 -15.85
N TYR A 1186 25.22 13.64 -14.83
CA TYR A 1186 24.32 12.66 -14.21
C TYR A 1186 24.65 12.36 -12.73
N SER A 1187 23.65 11.81 -12.04
CA SER A 1187 23.67 11.32 -10.65
C SER A 1187 23.31 9.82 -10.60
N GLY A 1188 23.20 9.23 -9.40
CA GLY A 1188 22.87 7.83 -9.24
C GLY A 1188 21.80 7.55 -8.19
N LEU A 1189 20.85 6.68 -8.52
CA LEU A 1189 19.90 6.08 -7.59
C LEU A 1189 19.75 4.58 -7.90
N ALA A 1190 19.65 3.77 -6.86
CA ALA A 1190 19.29 2.36 -6.92
C ALA A 1190 18.15 2.08 -5.91
N PHE A 1191 17.11 1.36 -6.32
CA PHE A 1191 15.97 1.04 -5.44
C PHE A 1191 15.89 -0.48 -5.27
N VAL A 1192 16.17 -0.97 -4.06
CA VAL A 1192 16.25 -2.41 -3.77
C VAL A 1192 15.66 -2.73 -2.39
N ASP A 1193 14.68 -3.64 -2.35
CA ASP A 1193 14.12 -4.21 -1.11
C ASP A 1193 13.63 -3.12 -0.13
N GLY A 1194 12.87 -2.16 -0.65
CA GLY A 1194 12.35 -1.01 0.11
C GLY A 1194 13.41 0.01 0.54
N THR A 1195 14.62 -0.02 -0.02
CA THR A 1195 15.69 0.96 0.27
C THR A 1195 16.07 1.71 -1.01
N ILE A 1196 15.91 3.03 -0.99
CA ILE A 1196 16.29 3.94 -2.08
C ILE A 1196 17.67 4.48 -1.75
N ASP A 1197 18.71 3.88 -2.32
CA ASP A 1197 20.12 4.25 -2.14
C ASP A 1197 20.52 5.29 -3.21
N MET A 1198 21.01 6.46 -2.81
CA MET A 1198 21.25 7.60 -3.71
C MET A 1198 22.68 8.14 -3.60
N THR A 1199 23.19 8.71 -4.69
CA THR A 1199 24.50 9.36 -4.76
C THR A 1199 24.46 10.60 -5.65
N TRP A 1200 25.08 11.69 -5.20
CA TRP A 1200 25.09 12.99 -5.89
C TRP A 1200 26.43 13.73 -5.71
N THR A 1201 26.65 14.74 -6.55
CA THR A 1201 27.82 15.62 -6.54
C THR A 1201 27.54 16.84 -5.67
N ASP A 1202 28.42 17.21 -4.74
CA ASP A 1202 28.11 18.24 -3.72
C ASP A 1202 29.36 18.99 -3.23
N ASN A 1203 29.26 20.32 -3.05
CA ASN A 1203 30.31 21.15 -2.42
C ASN A 1203 29.86 21.94 -1.19
N SER A 1204 28.63 21.73 -0.70
CA SER A 1204 28.12 22.31 0.55
C SER A 1204 29.02 22.01 1.76
N ASN A 1205 29.68 20.85 1.73
CA ASN A 1205 30.44 20.26 2.83
C ASN A 1205 29.58 20.08 4.11
N SER A 1206 28.34 19.60 3.95
CA SER A 1206 27.39 19.29 5.03
C SER A 1206 27.98 18.44 6.17
N THR A 1207 28.74 17.40 5.82
CA THR A 1207 29.47 16.52 6.75
C THR A 1207 30.64 17.20 7.47
N GLY A 1208 31.12 18.33 6.96
CA GLY A 1208 32.30 19.04 7.45
C GLY A 1208 33.65 18.34 7.16
N ASP A 1209 33.68 17.33 6.29
CA ASP A 1209 34.87 16.55 5.96
C ASP A 1209 35.27 16.48 4.46
N ASN A 1210 34.63 17.26 3.57
CA ASN A 1210 35.20 17.58 2.25
C ASN A 1210 36.54 18.33 2.44
N PRO A 1211 37.64 17.88 1.80
CA PRO A 1211 38.98 18.38 2.09
C PRO A 1211 39.33 19.70 1.39
N ASP A 1212 38.63 20.08 0.32
CA ASP A 1212 38.76 21.36 -0.38
C ASP A 1212 37.90 22.49 0.22
N HIS A 1213 36.96 22.14 1.10
CA HIS A 1213 36.10 23.00 1.93
C HIS A 1213 34.78 23.48 1.30
N VAL A 1214 33.93 24.10 2.15
CA VAL A 1214 32.61 24.66 1.82
C VAL A 1214 32.66 25.54 0.56
N HIS A 1215 31.81 25.22 -0.42
CA HIS A 1215 31.63 25.89 -1.71
C HIS A 1215 32.94 26.02 -2.51
N SER A 1216 33.83 25.02 -2.36
CA SER A 1216 35.01 24.79 -3.19
C SER A 1216 34.75 23.62 -4.15
N LEU A 1217 35.74 22.76 -4.42
CA LEU A 1217 35.56 21.60 -5.31
C LEU A 1217 34.56 20.58 -4.71
N THR A 1218 33.86 19.88 -5.59
CA THR A 1218 32.83 18.90 -5.24
C THR A 1218 33.43 17.56 -4.82
N ASP A 1219 32.90 16.98 -3.75
CA ASP A 1219 33.03 15.55 -3.42
C ASP A 1219 31.75 14.85 -3.91
N VAL A 1220 31.72 13.51 -3.89
CA VAL A 1220 30.49 12.72 -4.10
C VAL A 1220 29.95 12.24 -2.77
N TYR A 1221 28.64 12.39 -2.59
CA TYR A 1221 27.89 12.15 -1.37
C TYR A 1221 26.87 11.03 -1.58
N PHE A 1222 26.49 10.40 -0.48
CA PHE A 1222 25.53 9.29 -0.41
C PHE A 1222 24.57 9.50 0.75
N ASP A 1223 23.31 9.13 0.55
CA ASP A 1223 22.35 8.81 1.61
C ASP A 1223 21.30 7.83 1.07
N HIS A 1224 20.51 7.24 1.97
CA HIS A 1224 19.48 6.28 1.65
C HIS A 1224 18.16 6.61 2.36
N ILE A 1225 17.04 6.44 1.65
CA ILE A 1225 15.70 6.45 2.24
C ILE A 1225 15.25 5.01 2.41
N LYS A 1226 15.11 4.55 3.66
CA LYS A 1226 14.62 3.20 3.97
C LYS A 1226 13.14 3.21 4.34
N LEU A 1227 12.31 2.60 3.49
CA LEU A 1227 10.90 2.36 3.75
C LEU A 1227 10.71 1.30 4.85
N ALA A 1228 9.59 1.38 5.59
CA ALA A 1228 9.20 0.36 6.56
C ALA A 1228 8.37 -0.76 5.91
N ASP A 1229 8.30 -1.93 6.54
CA ASP A 1229 7.55 -3.08 6.03
C ASP A 1229 6.05 -2.75 5.83
N GLY A 1230 5.66 -2.51 4.57
CA GLY A 1230 4.30 -2.14 4.18
C GLY A 1230 3.96 -0.63 4.29
N ASP A 1231 4.96 0.22 4.52
CA ASP A 1231 4.84 1.68 4.36
C ASP A 1231 5.46 2.09 3.03
N HIS A 1232 4.63 2.63 2.13
CA HIS A 1232 5.03 3.06 0.79
C HIS A 1232 5.04 4.60 0.69
N SER A 1233 5.54 5.27 1.73
CA SER A 1233 5.63 6.73 1.79
C SER A 1233 6.98 7.20 2.31
N ILE A 1234 7.37 8.42 1.94
CA ILE A 1234 8.62 9.08 2.34
C ILE A 1234 8.32 10.42 3.02
N ALA A 1235 9.11 10.82 4.01
CA ALA A 1235 8.89 12.04 4.78
C ALA A 1235 10.18 12.56 5.46
N ARG A 1236 10.28 13.88 5.64
CA ARG A 1236 11.38 14.49 6.41
C ARG A 1236 11.05 14.53 7.91
N GLY A 1237 11.94 13.99 8.75
CA GLY A 1237 11.69 13.81 10.18
C GLY A 1237 11.84 15.08 11.03
N SER A 1238 10.79 15.48 11.76
CA SER A 1238 10.90 16.33 12.96
C SER A 1238 9.75 16.04 13.94
N SER A 1239 10.01 16.00 15.26
CA SER A 1239 8.97 15.70 16.26
C SER A 1239 9.30 16.19 17.67
N THR A 1240 8.24 16.55 18.44
CA THR A 1240 8.30 16.78 19.90
C THR A 1240 7.04 16.28 20.65
N GLY A 1241 6.20 15.46 20.01
CA GLY A 1241 5.08 14.75 20.67
C GLY A 1241 5.54 13.43 21.31
N ILE A 1242 4.81 12.92 22.32
CA ILE A 1242 5.11 11.62 22.95
C ILE A 1242 4.13 10.56 22.46
N GLY A 1243 4.58 9.80 21.46
CA GLY A 1243 3.93 8.58 21.00
C GLY A 1243 4.45 7.33 21.72
N ILE A 1244 3.55 6.39 22.03
CA ILE A 1244 3.88 5.10 22.65
C ILE A 1244 3.03 4.01 21.97
N ALA A 1245 3.67 3.09 21.24
CA ALA A 1245 3.04 1.94 20.62
C ALA A 1245 3.61 0.62 21.17
N VAL A 1246 2.75 -0.37 21.43
CA VAL A 1246 3.15 -1.70 21.92
C VAL A 1246 2.36 -2.80 21.22
N ALA A 1247 2.97 -3.47 20.24
CA ALA A 1247 2.42 -4.68 19.63
C ALA A 1247 3.00 -5.95 20.28
N VAL A 1248 2.15 -6.94 20.57
CA VAL A 1248 2.55 -8.26 21.08
C VAL A 1248 1.81 -9.34 20.31
N ASN A 1249 2.55 -10.20 19.61
CA ASN A 1249 2.00 -11.31 18.85
C ASN A 1249 2.54 -12.64 19.38
N VAL A 1250 1.65 -13.61 19.61
CA VAL A 1250 2.00 -14.96 20.07
C VAL A 1250 1.18 -15.98 19.27
N ALA A 1251 1.85 -16.94 18.64
CA ALA A 1251 1.21 -18.07 17.97
C ALA A 1251 1.84 -19.38 18.47
N ASP A 1252 1.02 -20.30 18.95
CA ASP A 1252 1.40 -21.68 19.27
C ASP A 1252 0.59 -22.63 18.38
N VAL A 1253 1.27 -23.23 17.40
CA VAL A 1253 0.65 -23.92 16.26
C VAL A 1253 1.19 -25.35 16.18
N THR A 1254 0.31 -26.32 16.42
CA THR A 1254 0.66 -27.75 16.46
C THR A 1254 -0.16 -28.55 15.45
N ALA A 1255 0.52 -29.35 14.63
CA ALA A 1255 -0.05 -30.46 13.88
C ALA A 1255 0.60 -31.78 14.34
N ASP A 1256 -0.16 -32.64 15.03
CA ASP A 1256 0.31 -33.94 15.55
C ASP A 1256 -0.44 -35.09 14.89
N ALA A 1257 0.19 -35.66 13.87
CA ALA A 1257 -0.17 -36.96 13.33
C ALA A 1257 0.76 -38.02 13.91
N SER A 1258 0.27 -38.85 14.84
CA SER A 1258 1.14 -39.86 15.48
C SER A 1258 0.47 -41.19 15.84
N ILE A 1259 1.27 -42.26 15.73
CA ILE A 1259 0.91 -43.62 16.12
C ILE A 1259 1.85 -44.01 17.26
N GLY A 1260 1.28 -44.36 18.42
CA GLY A 1260 2.03 -44.88 19.57
C GLY A 1260 2.49 -46.32 19.35
N LYS A 1261 2.72 -47.06 20.43
CA LYS A 1261 3.09 -48.49 20.41
C LYS A 1261 1.87 -49.37 20.10
N ALA A 1262 1.23 -49.13 18.95
CA ALA A 1262 0.12 -49.90 18.42
C ALA A 1262 0.62 -51.03 17.50
N THR A 1263 -0.19 -52.09 17.38
CA THR A 1263 0.02 -53.19 16.42
C THR A 1263 -0.77 -52.88 15.15
N ILE A 1264 -0.09 -52.57 14.05
CA ILE A 1264 -0.71 -52.16 12.78
C ILE A 1264 -0.61 -53.29 11.75
N SER A 1265 -1.69 -53.54 11.01
CA SER A 1265 -1.70 -54.39 9.81
C SER A 1265 -2.50 -53.68 8.71
N ALA A 1266 -1.80 -53.16 7.70
CA ALA A 1266 -2.36 -52.43 6.56
C ALA A 1266 -1.43 -52.60 5.35
N ASP A 1267 -1.95 -52.38 4.14
CA ASP A 1267 -1.15 -52.45 2.89
C ASP A 1267 -0.24 -51.22 2.71
N GLY A 1268 -0.62 -50.10 3.32
CA GLY A 1268 0.17 -48.87 3.40
C GLY A 1268 -0.20 -48.09 4.66
N VAL A 1269 0.77 -47.37 5.22
CA VAL A 1269 0.59 -46.49 6.38
C VAL A 1269 1.09 -45.11 6.01
N ILE A 1270 0.19 -44.12 6.01
CA ILE A 1270 0.49 -42.72 5.78
C ILE A 1270 0.28 -42.00 7.11
N VAL A 1271 1.35 -41.41 7.65
CA VAL A 1271 1.31 -40.51 8.79
C VAL A 1271 1.85 -39.17 8.32
N GLN A 1272 1.03 -38.12 8.37
CA GLN A 1272 1.34 -36.83 7.79
C GLN A 1272 0.84 -35.69 8.68
N ALA A 1273 1.77 -34.88 9.18
CA ALA A 1273 1.50 -33.55 9.72
C ALA A 1273 1.89 -32.51 8.65
N LEU A 1274 1.08 -31.46 8.52
CA LEU A 1274 1.31 -30.27 7.70
C LEU A 1274 1.03 -29.01 8.52
#